data_AF-A0A067CWU1-F1
#
_entry.id   AF-A0A067CWU1-F1
#
_cell.length_a   1.000
_cell.length_b   1.000
_cell.length_c   1.000
_cell.angle_alpha   90.00
_cell.angle_beta   90.00
_cell.angle_gamma   90.00
#
_symmetry.space_group_name_H-M   'P 1'
#
loop_
_entity.id
_entity.type
_entity.pdbx_description
1 polymer ?
#
loop_
_entity_poly.entity_id
_entity_poly.type
_entity_poly.pdbx_seq_one_letter_code
_entity_poly.pdbx_strand_id
1 'polypeptide(L)'
;MADTLASAFALMQAGARGEAQERLIALARIAPQNADVHTALGALAQMDGHVDRAIASYATALSLCGPTEALHGNLGLAHYARQDYKASVEHFRAAIALNPARLPDLAHMLGLALHFLRDDAAAKDMYVAAVAHAPHDAAVRFDYGVTLQALGDIEQAGDAYNRAIALNPAMGSAWLNMASLHLQYGEVNKALRGFEKTLGLPLPIDLWLCATTNYAVALELDGQPLAATKFLKRAHAVLQLKGATTSTLYLHVCEHQIRTWRAIAYWKDYELVWTRFFEMTWQHEIQVGAVSSMMPFTSLLLPLAPEMKRKIAESITRPHVSAEKRLWRATPPVAGARRLHVGYLSYDFNNHPTAHLMEGLFRCHNASSVEVSMLSYGKDDNSSYRRLFPTLVEHFVDLARAGTRAAASVIRDAHVDILIDAQGHTLGQRHDIVAQQPAPIIINYLVFPGTLGAPYVDYLLADVHVAPPEHAHHFVEKLLYVPHSYQVNYFASPVPFSETRRTGRFVFANYNKIDKLEPRVFSVWMQILRRVPRSELWLLAPTSTKTEQLTMRHVHMEAAVYGIPPSRIRFLPRVTKAAHLARQADADLFLDTFVYGAHSTATDAMWGHLPVLTLAGDSFTSRVGISLATNANSVELVVHSAKEFADVADKDWIYDRAMSSAAEVFTIMAAAVADAGEALVKKVNGSIKFDVKGAGMWLINLKAAPGAVTASNAGEKADLTITISEPDFVDLINEKLNPQAAFMKGKIKVKGNMGLAMKLSAVTNATKAYLAKQKKSPAAAAPVAAAPAATSGLKSAALFVGIGEAVKTQGPALVAKVKGTIQFNIAPGGAWFLDLKNGNGSLETGSKPADLTINVSDEDFMAIADGKLNAQQAFMKGKLKVKGNMGLAMKLNIVIDAAKPKAKL
;
A
#
# COMPACT_ATOMS: atom_id res chain seq x y z
N MET A 1 -18.89 68.44 -5.67
CA MET A 1 -17.94 67.41 -5.21
C MET A 1 -18.62 66.42 -4.26
N ALA A 2 -19.24 66.88 -3.15
CA ALA A 2 -20.02 66.03 -2.25
C ALA A 2 -21.19 65.31 -2.94
N ASP A 3 -22.01 66.01 -3.73
CA ASP A 3 -23.14 65.41 -4.48
C ASP A 3 -22.70 64.35 -5.50
N THR A 4 -21.53 64.55 -6.11
CA THR A 4 -20.95 63.62 -7.09
C THR A 4 -20.36 62.36 -6.45
N LEU A 5 -19.78 62.47 -5.25
CA LEU A 5 -19.28 61.31 -4.49
C LEU A 5 -20.45 60.52 -3.88
N ALA A 6 -21.45 61.19 -3.32
CA ALA A 6 -22.69 60.56 -2.85
C ALA A 6 -23.42 59.83 -3.99
N SER A 7 -23.46 60.43 -5.19
CA SER A 7 -23.97 59.78 -6.39
C SER A 7 -23.16 58.53 -6.79
N ALA A 8 -21.83 58.54 -6.65
CA ALA A 8 -21.01 57.36 -6.90
C ALA A 8 -21.30 56.24 -5.90
N PHE A 9 -21.45 56.55 -4.61
CA PHE A 9 -21.86 55.57 -3.60
C PHE A 9 -23.25 54.99 -3.87
N ALA A 10 -24.22 55.81 -4.30
CA ALA A 10 -25.55 55.35 -4.68
C ALA A 10 -25.49 54.37 -5.88
N LEU A 11 -24.65 54.64 -6.88
CA LEU A 11 -24.41 53.73 -8.01
C LEU A 11 -23.78 52.41 -7.56
N MET A 12 -22.84 52.44 -6.60
CA MET A 12 -22.25 51.23 -6.01
C MET A 12 -23.31 50.38 -5.29
N GLN A 13 -24.20 51.00 -4.51
CA GLN A 13 -25.29 50.31 -3.83
C GLN A 13 -26.33 49.74 -4.80
N ALA A 14 -26.59 50.44 -5.91
CA ALA A 14 -27.50 49.98 -6.97
C ALA A 14 -26.88 48.90 -7.89
N GLY A 15 -25.60 48.55 -7.71
CA GLY A 15 -24.90 47.57 -8.55
C GLY A 15 -24.42 48.11 -9.90
N ALA A 16 -24.57 49.40 -10.18
CA ALA A 16 -24.08 50.08 -11.39
C ALA A 16 -22.57 50.38 -11.30
N ARG A 17 -21.77 49.32 -11.16
CA ARG A 17 -20.34 49.40 -10.80
C ARG A 17 -19.47 50.09 -11.85
N GLY A 18 -19.74 49.88 -13.13
CA GLY A 18 -19.01 50.55 -14.23
C GLY A 18 -19.19 52.07 -14.22
N GLU A 19 -20.43 52.53 -14.06
CA GLU A 19 -20.75 53.96 -13.97
C GLU A 19 -20.18 54.59 -12.69
N ALA A 20 -20.22 53.88 -11.56
CA ALA A 20 -19.56 54.31 -10.34
C ALA A 20 -18.05 54.46 -10.55
N GLN A 21 -17.41 53.52 -11.25
CA GLN A 21 -15.97 53.53 -11.52
C GLN A 21 -15.57 54.73 -12.39
N GLU A 22 -16.29 54.98 -13.49
CA GLU A 22 -16.01 56.13 -14.36
C GLU A 22 -16.13 57.44 -13.59
N ARG A 23 -17.16 57.56 -12.76
CA ARG A 23 -17.40 58.76 -11.94
C ARG A 23 -16.33 58.95 -10.87
N LEU A 24 -15.89 57.89 -10.20
CA LEU A 24 -14.82 57.95 -9.21
C LEU A 24 -13.45 58.24 -9.85
N ILE A 25 -13.15 57.71 -11.03
CA ILE A 25 -11.91 58.03 -11.77
C ILE A 25 -11.92 59.49 -12.22
N ALA A 26 -13.05 59.99 -12.74
CA ALA A 26 -13.19 61.39 -13.09
C ALA A 26 -13.00 62.30 -11.87
N LEU A 27 -13.56 61.93 -10.72
CA LEU A 27 -13.36 62.63 -9.45
C LEU A 27 -11.90 62.60 -8.99
N ALA A 28 -11.21 61.47 -9.11
CA ALA A 28 -9.80 61.35 -8.72
C ALA A 28 -8.87 62.21 -9.60
N ARG A 29 -9.24 62.48 -10.85
CA ARG A 29 -8.49 63.40 -11.73
C ARG A 29 -8.63 64.86 -11.34
N ILE A 30 -9.83 65.28 -10.95
CA ILE A 30 -10.11 66.68 -10.60
C ILE A 30 -9.83 67.00 -9.12
N ALA A 31 -9.78 65.97 -8.26
CA ALA A 31 -9.50 66.10 -6.83
C ALA A 31 -8.55 64.97 -6.34
N PRO A 32 -7.30 64.92 -6.84
CA PRO A 32 -6.37 63.83 -6.53
C PRO A 32 -5.96 63.74 -5.06
N GLN A 33 -6.12 64.83 -4.30
CA GLN A 33 -5.78 64.92 -2.87
C GLN A 33 -6.97 64.57 -1.95
N ASN A 34 -8.12 64.14 -2.50
CA ASN A 34 -9.30 63.79 -1.71
C ASN A 34 -9.26 62.31 -1.30
N ALA A 35 -9.03 62.05 0.00
CA ALA A 35 -8.93 60.70 0.54
C ALA A 35 -10.23 59.88 0.41
N ASP A 36 -11.41 60.52 0.46
CA ASP A 36 -12.69 59.81 0.36
C ASP A 36 -12.92 59.23 -1.03
N VAL A 37 -12.45 59.93 -2.07
CA VAL A 37 -12.49 59.45 -3.46
C VAL A 37 -11.64 58.20 -3.61
N HIS A 38 -10.42 58.20 -3.04
CA HIS A 38 -9.54 57.03 -3.07
C HIS A 38 -10.05 55.88 -2.21
N THR A 39 -10.71 56.18 -1.09
CA THR A 39 -11.40 55.17 -0.27
C THR A 39 -12.53 54.49 -1.04
N ALA A 40 -13.35 55.27 -1.76
CA ALA A 40 -14.42 54.75 -2.59
C ALA A 40 -13.90 53.93 -3.78
N LEU A 41 -12.80 54.38 -4.43
CA LEU A 41 -12.11 53.61 -5.47
C LEU A 41 -11.59 52.26 -4.95
N GLY A 42 -11.03 52.26 -3.73
CA GLY A 42 -10.58 51.03 -3.08
C GLY A 42 -11.73 50.06 -2.80
N ALA A 43 -12.84 50.58 -2.27
CA ALA A 43 -14.04 49.80 -1.99
C ALA A 43 -14.64 49.17 -3.25
N LEU A 44 -14.74 49.96 -4.33
CA LEU A 44 -15.22 49.46 -5.62
C LEU A 44 -14.29 48.39 -6.20
N ALA A 45 -12.97 48.63 -6.20
CA ALA A 45 -11.99 47.66 -6.66
C ALA A 45 -12.06 46.35 -5.85
N GLN A 46 -12.32 46.42 -4.55
CA GLN A 46 -12.48 45.24 -3.71
C GLN A 46 -13.77 44.47 -4.03
N MET A 47 -14.89 45.16 -4.27
CA MET A 47 -16.15 44.54 -4.72
C MET A 47 -16.02 43.84 -6.06
N ASP A 48 -15.12 44.32 -6.93
CA ASP A 48 -14.82 43.73 -8.25
C ASP A 48 -13.70 42.68 -8.22
N GLY A 49 -13.14 42.39 -7.04
CA GLY A 49 -12.07 41.40 -6.87
C GLY A 49 -10.70 41.87 -7.36
N HIS A 50 -10.53 43.15 -7.68
CA HIS A 50 -9.25 43.77 -8.06
C HIS A 50 -8.42 44.14 -6.83
N VAL A 51 -7.97 43.11 -6.10
CA VAL A 51 -7.35 43.24 -4.76
C VAL A 51 -6.14 44.20 -4.75
N ASP A 52 -5.21 44.10 -5.70
CA ASP A 52 -4.03 44.98 -5.74
C ASP A 52 -4.41 46.46 -5.96
N ARG A 53 -5.45 46.72 -6.76
CA ARG A 53 -5.96 48.08 -6.97
C ARG A 53 -6.67 48.62 -5.72
N ALA A 54 -7.38 47.75 -5.00
CA ALA A 54 -8.00 48.10 -3.73
C ALA A 54 -6.94 48.55 -2.71
N ILE A 55 -5.88 47.74 -2.54
CA ILE A 55 -4.76 48.05 -1.63
C ILE A 55 -4.09 49.36 -2.03
N ALA A 56 -3.78 49.56 -3.31
CA ALA A 56 -3.14 50.81 -3.78
C ALA A 56 -4.01 52.04 -3.50
N SER A 57 -5.32 51.94 -3.73
CA SER A 57 -6.26 53.05 -3.51
C SER A 57 -6.43 53.36 -2.03
N TYR A 58 -6.56 52.34 -1.17
CA TYR A 58 -6.61 52.55 0.28
C TYR A 58 -5.29 53.07 0.86
N ALA A 59 -4.14 52.61 0.36
CA ALA A 59 -2.83 53.14 0.77
C ALA A 59 -2.67 54.61 0.38
N THR A 60 -3.18 54.98 -0.81
CA THR A 60 -3.23 56.39 -1.24
C THR A 60 -4.12 57.20 -0.31
N ALA A 61 -5.34 56.74 -0.01
CA ALA A 61 -6.23 57.39 0.95
C ALA A 61 -5.55 57.58 2.33
N LEU A 62 -4.89 56.53 2.84
CA LEU A 62 -4.16 56.54 4.11
C LEU A 62 -3.03 57.57 4.12
N SER A 63 -2.31 57.74 3.01
CA SER A 63 -1.26 58.76 2.88
C SER A 63 -1.79 60.20 2.88
N LEU A 64 -3.06 60.40 2.48
CA LEU A 64 -3.68 61.71 2.33
C LEU A 64 -4.38 62.19 3.61
N CYS A 65 -5.05 61.30 4.35
CA CYS A 65 -5.78 61.65 5.57
C CYS A 65 -5.16 61.13 6.87
N GLY A 66 -4.05 60.39 6.79
CA GLY A 66 -3.40 59.77 7.95
C GLY A 66 -4.10 58.48 8.40
N PRO A 67 -3.61 57.85 9.47
CA PRO A 67 -4.12 56.57 9.96
C PRO A 67 -5.53 56.70 10.53
N THR A 68 -6.49 55.99 9.94
CA THR A 68 -7.86 55.87 10.44
C THR A 68 -8.23 54.39 10.65
N GLU A 69 -9.12 54.13 11.60
CA GLU A 69 -9.59 52.78 11.90
C GLU A 69 -10.33 52.15 10.71
N ALA A 70 -11.08 52.95 9.95
CA ALA A 70 -11.81 52.48 8.77
C ALA A 70 -10.87 52.04 7.65
N LEU A 71 -9.84 52.84 7.34
CA LEU A 71 -8.87 52.50 6.28
C LEU A 71 -8.01 51.29 6.65
N HIS A 72 -7.56 51.21 7.91
CA HIS A 72 -6.84 50.03 8.37
C HIS A 72 -7.73 48.78 8.37
N GLY A 73 -9.01 48.88 8.72
CA GLY A 73 -9.95 47.76 8.57
C GLY A 73 -10.10 47.29 7.12
N ASN A 74 -10.26 48.23 6.18
CA ASN A 74 -10.38 47.93 4.75
C ASN A 74 -9.09 47.33 4.16
N LEU A 75 -7.92 47.87 4.52
CA LEU A 75 -6.63 47.29 4.15
C LEU A 75 -6.46 45.88 4.73
N GLY A 76 -6.88 45.64 5.98
CA GLY A 76 -6.86 44.32 6.59
C GLY A 76 -7.65 43.28 5.77
N LEU A 77 -8.86 43.65 5.33
CA LEU A 77 -9.69 42.82 4.44
C LEU A 77 -9.05 42.62 3.05
N ALA A 78 -8.48 43.67 2.47
CA ALA A 78 -7.85 43.61 1.16
C ALA A 78 -6.61 42.69 1.17
N HIS A 79 -5.75 42.82 2.19
CA HIS A 79 -4.59 41.95 2.38
C HIS A 79 -5.00 40.50 2.67
N TYR A 80 -6.09 40.28 3.41
CA TYR A 80 -6.66 38.94 3.59
C TYR A 80 -7.07 38.31 2.25
N ALA A 81 -7.79 39.06 1.40
CA ALA A 81 -8.17 38.60 0.06
C ALA A 81 -6.95 38.34 -0.84
N ARG A 82 -5.83 39.03 -0.62
CA ARG A 82 -4.54 38.79 -1.27
C ARG A 82 -3.77 37.59 -0.70
N GLN A 83 -4.26 36.97 0.37
CA GLN A 83 -3.56 35.95 1.16
C GLN A 83 -2.26 36.44 1.83
N ASP A 84 -2.12 37.76 2.00
CA ASP A 84 -1.07 38.37 2.81
C ASP A 84 -1.54 38.50 4.25
N TYR A 85 -1.64 37.35 4.92
CA TYR A 85 -2.23 37.25 6.26
C TYR A 85 -1.43 38.04 7.31
N LYS A 86 -0.10 38.19 7.11
CA LYS A 86 0.74 38.98 8.02
C LYS A 86 0.34 40.46 7.99
N ALA A 87 0.29 41.06 6.81
CA ALA A 87 -0.15 42.45 6.67
C ALA A 87 -1.62 42.64 7.09
N SER A 88 -2.46 41.63 6.83
CA SER A 88 -3.85 41.62 7.29
C SER A 88 -3.96 41.75 8.82
N VAL A 89 -3.21 40.92 9.56
CA VAL A 89 -3.16 40.99 11.04
C VAL A 89 -2.64 42.34 11.53
N GLU A 90 -1.57 42.87 10.92
CA GLU A 90 -1.00 44.18 11.28
C GLU A 90 -2.04 45.30 11.13
N HIS A 91 -2.76 45.33 10.01
CA HIS A 91 -3.78 46.33 9.75
C HIS A 91 -5.03 46.19 10.63
N PHE A 92 -5.52 44.98 10.88
CA PHE A 92 -6.62 44.78 11.84
C PHE A 92 -6.24 45.22 13.25
N ARG A 93 -5.03 44.90 13.72
CA ARG A 93 -4.52 45.36 15.02
C ARG A 93 -4.39 46.88 15.07
N ALA A 94 -3.93 47.52 14.00
CA ALA A 94 -3.87 48.98 13.90
C ALA A 94 -5.26 49.62 13.98
N ALA A 95 -6.26 49.05 13.28
CA ALA A 95 -7.65 49.53 13.37
C ALA A 95 -8.22 49.44 14.79
N ILE A 96 -7.97 48.33 15.49
CA ILE A 96 -8.40 48.12 16.88
C ILE A 96 -7.66 49.05 17.84
N ALA A 97 -6.37 49.33 17.60
CA ALA A 97 -5.59 50.26 18.41
C ALA A 97 -6.11 51.72 18.30
N LEU A 98 -6.55 52.13 17.11
CA LEU A 98 -7.15 53.44 16.87
C LEU A 98 -8.57 53.54 17.46
N ASN A 99 -9.34 52.45 17.42
CA ASN A 99 -10.68 52.39 17.99
C ASN A 99 -10.96 50.99 18.58
N PRO A 100 -10.77 50.81 19.90
CA PRO A 100 -11.01 49.52 20.57
C PRO A 100 -12.44 48.98 20.43
N ALA A 101 -13.43 49.85 20.21
CA ALA A 101 -14.83 49.45 20.02
C ALA A 101 -15.07 48.68 18.70
N ARG A 102 -14.11 48.70 17.77
CA ARG A 102 -14.14 47.95 16.51
C ARG A 102 -13.77 46.47 16.66
N LEU A 103 -13.24 46.06 17.82
CA LEU A 103 -12.81 44.68 18.05
C LEU A 103 -13.91 43.66 17.70
N PRO A 104 -15.17 43.79 18.18
CA PRO A 104 -16.23 42.83 17.86
C PRO A 104 -16.47 42.64 16.35
N ASP A 105 -16.46 43.75 15.59
CA ASP A 105 -16.72 43.74 14.14
C ASP A 105 -15.57 43.10 13.33
N LEU A 106 -14.33 43.21 13.82
CA LEU A 106 -13.13 42.74 13.12
C LEU A 106 -12.62 41.38 13.63
N ALA A 107 -13.11 40.94 14.79
CA ALA A 107 -12.61 39.75 15.48
C ALA A 107 -12.67 38.48 14.62
N HIS A 108 -13.73 38.28 13.83
CA HIS A 108 -13.84 37.09 12.97
C HIS A 108 -12.74 37.06 11.89
N MET A 109 -12.53 38.16 11.18
CA MET A 109 -11.52 38.23 10.10
C MET A 109 -10.09 38.21 10.64
N LEU A 110 -9.85 38.86 11.78
CA LEU A 110 -8.57 38.78 12.47
C LEU A 110 -8.30 37.35 12.95
N GLY A 111 -9.31 36.66 13.49
CA GLY A 111 -9.24 35.24 13.85
C GLY A 111 -8.85 34.36 12.68
N LEU A 112 -9.49 34.53 11.51
CA LEU A 112 -9.12 33.81 10.29
C LEU A 112 -7.68 34.08 9.86
N ALA A 113 -7.27 35.36 9.82
CA ALA A 113 -5.90 35.72 9.43
C ALA A 113 -4.85 35.10 10.37
N LEU A 114 -5.11 35.10 11.69
CA LEU A 114 -4.24 34.46 12.69
C LEU A 114 -4.18 32.93 12.52
N HIS A 115 -5.33 32.29 12.24
CA HIS A 115 -5.39 30.86 11.95
C HIS A 115 -4.54 30.47 10.74
N PHE A 116 -4.62 31.23 9.63
CA PHE A 116 -3.77 30.99 8.45
C PHE A 116 -2.28 31.24 8.72
N LEU A 117 -1.94 32.09 9.70
CA LEU A 117 -0.58 32.26 10.20
C LEU A 117 -0.14 31.18 11.21
N ARG A 118 -1.01 30.22 11.53
CA ARG A 118 -0.79 29.16 12.55
C ARG A 118 -0.62 29.69 13.98
N ASP A 119 -1.12 30.90 14.25
CA ASP A 119 -1.27 31.45 15.60
C ASP A 119 -2.68 31.12 16.13
N ASP A 120 -2.96 29.82 16.25
CA ASP A 120 -4.28 29.29 16.61
C ASP A 120 -4.70 29.72 18.03
N ALA A 121 -3.73 29.98 18.91
CA ALA A 121 -3.98 30.45 20.28
C ALA A 121 -4.53 31.88 20.27
N ALA A 122 -3.89 32.81 19.55
CA ALA A 122 -4.43 34.16 19.42
C ALA A 122 -5.73 34.18 18.59
N ALA A 123 -5.84 33.31 17.59
CA ALA A 123 -7.07 33.15 16.82
C ALA A 123 -8.25 32.77 17.72
N LYS A 124 -8.06 31.84 18.67
CA LYS A 124 -9.09 31.43 19.64
C LYS A 124 -9.66 32.61 20.41
N ASP A 125 -8.81 33.50 20.93
CA ASP A 125 -9.26 34.68 21.68
C ASP A 125 -10.12 35.60 20.82
N MET A 126 -9.75 35.77 19.55
CA MET A 126 -10.55 36.55 18.60
C MET A 126 -11.88 35.88 18.28
N TYR A 127 -11.91 34.56 18.10
CA TYR A 127 -13.18 33.86 17.90
C TYR A 127 -14.11 33.91 19.12
N VAL A 128 -13.57 33.91 20.34
CA VAL A 128 -14.38 34.13 21.56
C VAL A 128 -15.09 35.49 21.49
N ALA A 129 -14.38 36.55 21.10
CA ALA A 129 -14.97 37.87 20.90
C ALA A 129 -16.00 37.89 19.75
N ALA A 130 -15.69 37.24 18.63
CA ALA A 130 -16.59 37.15 17.47
C ALA A 130 -17.89 36.40 17.78
N VAL A 131 -17.81 35.28 18.50
CA VAL A 131 -18.98 34.48 18.93
C VAL A 131 -19.84 35.25 19.93
N ALA A 132 -19.23 36.05 20.82
CA ALA A 132 -19.99 36.89 21.74
C ALA A 132 -20.77 38.00 21.02
N HIS A 133 -20.19 38.56 19.96
CA HIS A 133 -20.82 39.61 19.14
C HIS A 133 -21.91 39.08 18.21
N ALA A 134 -21.63 37.97 17.52
CA ALA A 134 -22.51 37.37 16.53
C ALA A 134 -22.88 35.93 16.94
N PRO A 135 -23.62 35.72 18.05
CA PRO A 135 -23.86 34.40 18.58
C PRO A 135 -24.65 33.52 17.61
N HIS A 136 -25.47 34.09 16.73
CA HIS A 136 -26.30 33.34 15.77
C HIS A 136 -25.69 33.23 14.36
N ASP A 137 -24.41 33.56 14.19
CA ASP A 137 -23.72 33.38 12.91
C ASP A 137 -23.11 31.97 12.81
N ALA A 138 -23.56 31.20 11.82
CA ALA A 138 -23.08 29.84 11.58
C ALA A 138 -21.62 29.79 11.13
N ALA A 139 -21.16 30.76 10.33
CA ALA A 139 -19.80 30.81 9.80
C ALA A 139 -18.79 31.08 10.91
N VAL A 140 -19.09 32.05 11.80
CA VAL A 140 -18.25 32.35 12.96
C VAL A 140 -18.09 31.12 13.86
N ARG A 141 -19.18 30.39 14.13
CA ARG A 141 -19.13 29.16 14.94
C ARG A 141 -18.34 28.04 14.27
N PHE A 142 -18.48 27.88 12.96
CA PHE A 142 -17.73 26.88 12.20
C PHE A 142 -16.24 27.16 12.24
N ASP A 143 -15.82 28.39 11.94
CA ASP A 143 -14.41 28.77 11.93
C ASP A 143 -13.78 28.73 13.33
N TYR A 144 -14.57 29.04 14.38
CA TYR A 144 -14.16 28.80 15.76
C TYR A 144 -13.90 27.32 16.02
N GLY A 145 -14.79 26.43 15.54
CA GLY A 145 -14.62 24.99 15.62
C GLY A 145 -13.36 24.48 14.91
N VAL A 146 -13.04 25.04 13.74
CA VAL A 146 -11.80 24.73 13.00
C VAL A 146 -10.56 25.10 13.82
N THR A 147 -10.57 26.29 14.44
CA THR A 147 -9.46 26.76 15.28
C THR A 147 -9.30 25.92 16.55
N LEU A 148 -10.41 25.58 17.21
CA LEU A 148 -10.40 24.68 18.37
C LEU A 148 -9.88 23.29 18.01
N GLN A 149 -10.25 22.76 16.85
CA GLN A 149 -9.73 21.49 16.36
C GLN A 149 -8.21 21.57 16.12
N ALA A 150 -7.71 22.66 15.54
CA ALA A 150 -6.26 22.88 15.34
C ALA A 150 -5.48 22.95 16.67
N LEU A 151 -6.09 23.50 17.72
CA LEU A 151 -5.54 23.51 19.09
C LEU A 151 -5.63 22.15 19.80
N GLY A 152 -6.44 21.22 19.29
CA GLY A 152 -6.73 19.95 19.93
C GLY A 152 -7.83 20.02 20.99
N ASP A 153 -8.62 21.10 21.04
CA ASP A 153 -9.76 21.28 21.95
C ASP A 153 -11.02 20.58 21.39
N ILE A 154 -10.95 19.25 21.27
CA ILE A 154 -11.87 18.43 20.44
C ILE A 154 -13.32 18.50 20.88
N GLU A 155 -13.56 18.53 22.19
CA GLU A 155 -14.91 18.60 22.74
C GLU A 155 -15.57 19.93 22.36
N GLN A 156 -14.85 21.04 22.54
CA GLN A 156 -15.33 22.36 22.17
C GLN A 156 -15.45 22.52 20.65
N ALA A 157 -14.54 21.92 19.87
CA ALA A 157 -14.63 21.91 18.42
C ALA A 157 -15.92 21.21 17.94
N GLY A 158 -16.22 20.04 18.51
CA GLY A 158 -17.45 19.30 18.23
C GLY A 158 -18.71 20.10 18.61
N ASP A 159 -18.71 20.77 19.76
CA ASP A 159 -19.81 21.65 20.17
C ASP A 159 -19.99 22.84 19.22
N ALA A 160 -18.88 23.47 18.80
CA ALA A 160 -18.90 24.58 17.86
C ALA A 160 -19.48 24.14 16.49
N TYR A 161 -19.06 22.98 15.97
CA TYR A 161 -19.62 22.40 14.74
C TYR A 161 -21.10 22.06 14.89
N ASN A 162 -21.53 21.43 15.98
CA ASN A 162 -22.93 21.14 16.24
C ASN A 162 -23.78 22.42 16.29
N ARG A 163 -23.27 23.49 16.91
CA ARG A 163 -23.94 24.79 16.94
C ARG A 163 -23.98 25.48 15.58
N ALA A 164 -22.97 25.31 14.73
CA ALA A 164 -22.97 25.80 13.34
C ALA A 164 -24.03 25.05 12.51
N ILE A 165 -24.08 23.72 12.63
CA ILE A 165 -25.08 22.86 11.98
C ILE A 165 -26.50 23.20 12.45
N ALA A 166 -26.70 23.48 13.73
CA ALA A 166 -28.01 23.86 14.27
C ALA A 166 -28.52 25.20 13.70
N LEU A 167 -27.61 26.16 13.44
CA LEU A 167 -27.96 27.44 12.81
C LEU A 167 -28.17 27.31 11.30
N ASN A 168 -27.35 26.52 10.63
CA ASN A 168 -27.43 26.27 9.20
C ASN A 168 -27.28 24.77 8.88
N PRO A 169 -28.39 24.02 8.86
CA PRO A 169 -28.37 22.59 8.57
C PRO A 169 -27.85 22.22 7.18
N ALA A 170 -27.85 23.16 6.22
CA ALA A 170 -27.36 22.97 4.86
C ALA A 170 -25.84 23.24 4.72
N MET A 171 -25.16 23.64 5.80
CA MET A 171 -23.73 23.92 5.80
C MET A 171 -22.90 22.64 5.69
N GLY A 172 -22.66 22.19 4.45
CA GLY A 172 -21.92 20.95 4.17
C GLY A 172 -20.50 20.90 4.77
N SER A 173 -19.81 22.03 4.89
CA SER A 173 -18.47 22.10 5.49
C SER A 173 -18.47 21.75 6.99
N ALA A 174 -19.49 22.20 7.74
CA ALA A 174 -19.63 21.87 9.16
C ALA A 174 -19.92 20.38 9.37
N TRP A 175 -20.81 19.80 8.56
CA TRP A 175 -21.05 18.35 8.56
C TRP A 175 -19.80 17.54 8.20
N LEU A 176 -19.06 17.98 7.16
CA LEU A 176 -17.83 17.33 6.72
C LEU A 176 -16.77 17.32 7.82
N ASN A 177 -16.53 18.47 8.46
CA ASN A 177 -15.52 18.59 9.51
C ASN A 177 -15.93 17.83 10.77
N MET A 178 -17.20 17.83 11.15
CA MET A 178 -17.69 17.02 12.27
C MET A 178 -17.53 15.52 12.02
N ALA A 179 -17.85 15.06 10.80
CA ALA A 179 -17.63 13.67 10.39
C ALA A 179 -16.14 13.30 10.40
N SER A 180 -15.28 14.20 9.92
CA SER A 180 -13.83 14.02 9.90
C SER A 180 -13.24 14.02 11.31
N LEU A 181 -13.77 14.84 12.23
CA LEU A 181 -13.43 14.85 13.65
C LEU A 181 -13.75 13.49 14.28
N HIS A 182 -14.97 12.97 14.08
CA HIS A 182 -15.32 11.63 14.54
C HIS A 182 -14.38 10.55 13.97
N LEU A 183 -13.98 10.67 12.70
CA LEU A 183 -13.07 9.71 12.08
C LEU A 183 -11.67 9.76 12.71
N GLN A 184 -11.14 10.96 12.92
CA GLN A 184 -9.83 11.21 13.54
C GLN A 184 -9.73 10.60 14.94
N TYR A 185 -10.83 10.61 15.71
CA TYR A 185 -10.91 10.05 17.06
C TYR A 185 -11.48 8.63 17.12
N GLY A 186 -11.52 7.92 15.98
CA GLY A 186 -11.86 6.50 15.91
C GLY A 186 -13.35 6.18 16.05
N GLU A 187 -14.23 7.17 16.04
CA GLU A 187 -15.69 7.01 16.05
C GLU A 187 -16.25 6.74 14.64
N VAL A 188 -15.71 5.71 13.97
CA VAL A 188 -15.95 5.42 12.54
C VAL A 188 -17.44 5.36 12.17
N ASN A 189 -18.29 4.75 13.01
CA ASN A 189 -19.73 4.67 12.76
C ASN A 189 -20.47 6.02 12.83
N LYS A 190 -19.98 6.96 13.64
CA LYS A 190 -20.51 8.33 13.65
C LYS A 190 -20.01 9.09 12.43
N ALA A 191 -18.73 8.91 12.07
CA ALA A 191 -18.14 9.50 10.88
C ALA A 191 -18.88 9.09 9.60
N LEU A 192 -19.12 7.79 9.39
CA LEU A 192 -19.87 7.28 8.23
C LEU A 192 -21.24 7.95 8.08
N ARG A 193 -22.02 8.01 9.17
CA ARG A 193 -23.33 8.69 9.18
C ARG A 193 -23.21 10.19 8.88
N GLY A 194 -22.19 10.86 9.41
CA GLY A 194 -21.93 12.27 9.13
C GLY A 194 -21.56 12.53 7.67
N PHE A 195 -20.73 11.66 7.07
CA PHE A 195 -20.41 11.74 5.64
C PHE A 195 -21.62 11.44 4.75
N GLU A 196 -22.45 10.46 5.10
CA GLU A 196 -23.71 10.18 4.38
C GLU A 196 -24.65 11.40 4.41
N LYS A 197 -24.77 12.08 5.56
CA LYS A 197 -25.51 13.34 5.67
C LYS A 197 -24.90 14.44 4.79
N THR A 198 -23.57 14.59 4.83
CA THR A 198 -22.84 15.56 4.01
C THR A 198 -23.09 15.34 2.52
N LEU A 199 -22.95 14.10 2.04
CA LEU A 199 -23.14 13.71 0.65
C LEU A 199 -24.60 13.81 0.17
N GLY A 200 -25.56 13.88 1.10
CA GLY A 200 -26.98 14.14 0.81
C GLY A 200 -27.32 15.62 0.59
N LEU A 201 -26.38 16.54 0.86
CA LEU A 201 -26.57 17.98 0.67
C LEU A 201 -26.17 18.44 -0.75
N PRO A 202 -26.68 19.59 -1.24
CA PRO A 202 -26.16 20.23 -2.44
C PRO A 202 -24.77 20.81 -2.14
N LEU A 203 -23.72 20.12 -2.58
CA LEU A 203 -22.33 20.51 -2.32
C LEU A 203 -21.70 21.16 -3.55
N PRO A 204 -20.88 22.22 -3.38
CA PRO A 204 -19.89 22.60 -4.36
C PRO A 204 -19.00 21.40 -4.69
N ILE A 205 -18.59 21.28 -5.94
CA ILE A 205 -17.89 20.10 -6.46
C ILE A 205 -16.60 19.77 -5.70
N ASP A 206 -15.86 20.77 -5.21
CA ASP A 206 -14.62 20.54 -4.48
C ASP A 206 -14.89 20.01 -3.06
N LEU A 207 -15.95 20.50 -2.42
CA LEU A 207 -16.42 19.98 -1.14
C LEU A 207 -17.00 18.56 -1.28
N TRP A 208 -17.70 18.28 -2.39
CA TRP A 208 -18.17 16.94 -2.73
C TRP A 208 -17.01 15.95 -2.93
N LEU A 209 -15.93 16.37 -3.61
CA LEU A 209 -14.74 15.55 -3.78
C LEU A 209 -14.05 15.26 -2.44
N CYS A 210 -13.91 16.27 -1.56
CA CYS A 210 -13.36 16.09 -0.21
C CYS A 210 -14.21 15.13 0.62
N ALA A 211 -15.54 15.32 0.63
CA ALA A 211 -16.47 14.44 1.33
C ALA A 211 -16.42 13.00 0.79
N THR A 212 -16.31 12.83 -0.53
CA THR A 212 -16.23 11.51 -1.18
C THR A 212 -14.96 10.77 -0.80
N THR A 213 -13.81 11.46 -0.80
CA THR A 213 -12.53 10.86 -0.39
C THR A 213 -12.54 10.51 1.09
N ASN A 214 -12.94 11.43 1.99
CA ASN A 214 -12.99 11.15 3.42
C ASN A 214 -13.98 10.02 3.76
N TYR A 215 -15.10 9.94 3.04
CA TYR A 215 -16.05 8.85 3.18
C TYR A 215 -15.44 7.50 2.75
N ALA A 216 -14.66 7.49 1.66
CA ALA A 216 -13.94 6.29 1.23
C ALA A 216 -12.94 5.82 2.31
N VAL A 217 -12.21 6.74 2.97
CA VAL A 217 -11.33 6.41 4.11
C VAL A 217 -12.12 5.82 5.28
N ALA A 218 -13.27 6.39 5.63
CA ALA A 218 -14.12 5.85 6.67
C ALA A 218 -14.63 4.45 6.34
N LEU A 219 -14.99 4.21 5.07
CA LEU A 219 -15.38 2.89 4.58
C LEU A 219 -14.21 1.90 4.64
N GLU A 220 -12.98 2.32 4.32
CA GLU A 220 -11.78 1.47 4.50
C GLU A 220 -11.61 1.06 5.97
N LEU A 221 -11.69 2.02 6.90
CA LEU A 221 -11.54 1.77 8.33
C LEU A 221 -12.65 0.89 8.92
N ASP A 222 -13.86 0.94 8.34
CA ASP A 222 -14.97 0.04 8.67
C ASP A 222 -14.91 -1.33 7.96
N GLY A 223 -13.85 -1.60 7.18
CA GLY A 223 -13.67 -2.86 6.47
C GLY A 223 -14.55 -3.00 5.23
N GLN A 224 -14.90 -1.90 4.57
CA GLN A 224 -15.68 -1.87 3.32
C GLN A 224 -14.88 -1.35 2.11
N PRO A 225 -13.69 -1.91 1.79
CA PRO A 225 -12.85 -1.41 0.69
C PRO A 225 -13.52 -1.46 -0.69
N LEU A 226 -14.51 -2.34 -0.89
CA LEU A 226 -15.30 -2.36 -2.12
C LEU A 226 -16.20 -1.13 -2.26
N ALA A 227 -16.88 -0.73 -1.18
CA ALA A 227 -17.70 0.47 -1.18
C ALA A 227 -16.83 1.70 -1.42
N ALA A 228 -15.69 1.79 -0.71
CA ALA A 228 -14.69 2.83 -0.90
C ALA A 228 -14.23 2.93 -2.38
N THR A 229 -13.92 1.79 -3.01
CA THR A 229 -13.51 1.72 -4.42
C THR A 229 -14.54 2.31 -5.38
N LYS A 230 -15.84 2.17 -5.11
CA LYS A 230 -16.89 2.77 -5.96
C LYS A 230 -16.86 4.29 -5.90
N PHE A 231 -16.72 4.85 -4.70
CA PHE A 231 -16.62 6.30 -4.49
C PHE A 231 -15.34 6.87 -5.10
N LEU A 232 -14.20 6.22 -4.87
CA LEU A 232 -12.90 6.63 -5.43
C LEU A 232 -12.91 6.61 -6.96
N LYS A 233 -13.53 5.60 -7.60
CA LYS A 233 -13.69 5.57 -9.07
C LYS A 233 -14.52 6.74 -9.59
N ARG A 234 -15.56 7.15 -8.87
CA ARG A 234 -16.39 8.31 -9.24
C ARG A 234 -15.59 9.62 -9.10
N ALA A 235 -14.88 9.79 -7.99
CA ALA A 235 -14.01 10.95 -7.77
C ALA A 235 -12.90 11.05 -8.84
N HIS A 236 -12.26 9.91 -9.16
CA HIS A 236 -11.27 9.80 -10.21
C HIS A 236 -11.81 10.26 -11.57
N ALA A 237 -12.99 9.78 -11.98
CA ALA A 237 -13.62 10.16 -13.24
C ALA A 237 -13.92 11.66 -13.32
N VAL A 238 -14.42 12.26 -12.24
CA VAL A 238 -14.72 13.71 -12.16
C VAL A 238 -13.44 14.54 -12.30
N LEU A 239 -12.37 14.15 -11.60
CA LEU A 239 -11.09 14.87 -11.65
C LEU A 239 -10.43 14.78 -13.03
N GLN A 240 -10.56 13.64 -13.72
CA GLN A 240 -10.13 13.49 -15.11
C GLN A 240 -10.91 14.42 -16.05
N LEU A 241 -12.24 14.47 -15.94
CA LEU A 241 -13.08 15.35 -16.77
C LEU A 241 -12.76 16.84 -16.56
N LYS A 242 -12.36 17.23 -15.35
CA LYS A 242 -11.92 18.60 -15.03
C LYS A 242 -10.50 18.93 -15.50
N GLY A 243 -9.74 17.98 -16.03
CA GLY A 243 -8.31 18.16 -16.32
C GLY A 243 -7.45 18.36 -15.06
N ALA A 244 -7.96 18.04 -13.86
CA ALA A 244 -7.27 18.20 -12.58
C ALA A 244 -6.40 16.98 -12.24
N THR A 245 -5.86 16.31 -13.26
CA THR A 245 -5.16 15.04 -13.12
C THR A 245 -3.84 15.17 -12.37
N THR A 246 -3.24 16.35 -12.33
CA THR A 246 -2.01 16.61 -11.55
C THR A 246 -2.28 17.25 -10.19
N SER A 247 -3.55 17.41 -9.79
CA SER A 247 -3.89 18.01 -8.50
C SER A 247 -3.59 17.07 -7.34
N THR A 248 -3.26 17.63 -6.17
CA THR A 248 -3.09 16.89 -4.91
C THR A 248 -4.30 16.02 -4.58
N LEU A 249 -5.52 16.51 -4.84
CA LEU A 249 -6.75 15.74 -4.58
C LEU A 249 -6.85 14.49 -5.48
N TYR A 250 -6.41 14.57 -6.73
CA TYR A 250 -6.36 13.40 -7.62
C TYR A 250 -5.33 12.38 -7.13
N LEU A 251 -4.16 12.84 -6.70
CA LEU A 251 -3.12 11.97 -6.16
C LEU A 251 -3.58 11.27 -4.87
N HIS A 252 -4.31 11.94 -3.98
CA HIS A 252 -4.94 11.30 -2.83
C HIS A 252 -5.96 10.21 -3.23
N VAL A 253 -6.80 10.47 -4.24
CA VAL A 253 -7.74 9.45 -4.76
C VAL A 253 -6.98 8.22 -5.30
N CYS A 254 -5.87 8.44 -6.00
CA CYS A 254 -5.01 7.36 -6.48
C CYS A 254 -4.37 6.56 -5.33
N GLU A 255 -3.89 7.22 -4.28
CA GLU A 255 -3.34 6.57 -3.09
C GLU A 255 -4.35 5.60 -2.45
N HIS A 256 -5.56 6.09 -2.19
CA HIS A 256 -6.62 5.27 -1.60
C HIS A 256 -7.04 4.14 -2.54
N GLN A 257 -7.13 4.39 -3.85
CA GLN A 257 -7.48 3.36 -4.83
C GLN A 257 -6.46 2.22 -4.85
N ILE A 258 -5.16 2.52 -4.77
CA ILE A 258 -4.11 1.51 -4.70
C ILE A 258 -4.28 0.67 -3.44
N ARG A 259 -4.50 1.30 -2.29
CA ARG A 259 -4.73 0.60 -1.02
C ARG A 259 -5.96 -0.30 -1.04
N THR A 260 -7.09 0.18 -1.54
CA THR A 260 -8.30 -0.64 -1.59
C THR A 260 -8.16 -1.82 -2.55
N TRP A 261 -7.47 -1.64 -3.68
CA TRP A 261 -7.20 -2.73 -4.63
C TRP A 261 -6.30 -3.81 -4.02
N ARG A 262 -5.26 -3.42 -3.27
CA ARG A 262 -4.45 -4.39 -2.51
C ARG A 262 -5.28 -5.13 -1.47
N ALA A 263 -6.12 -4.44 -0.72
CA ALA A 263 -6.94 -5.03 0.34
C ALA A 263 -7.91 -6.11 -0.18
N ILE A 264 -8.28 -6.07 -1.47
CA ILE A 264 -9.16 -7.05 -2.11
C ILE A 264 -8.45 -7.92 -3.16
N ALA A 265 -7.12 -7.90 -3.21
CA ALA A 265 -6.29 -8.62 -4.20
C ALA A 265 -6.75 -8.38 -5.66
N TYR A 266 -7.15 -7.16 -6.00
CA TYR A 266 -7.53 -6.79 -7.36
C TYR A 266 -6.31 -6.29 -8.12
N TRP A 267 -5.79 -7.11 -9.03
CA TRP A 267 -4.54 -6.83 -9.75
C TRP A 267 -4.71 -6.39 -11.19
N LYS A 268 -5.92 -6.42 -11.73
CA LYS A 268 -6.20 -5.89 -13.06
C LYS A 268 -5.84 -4.40 -13.12
N ASP A 269 -4.93 -4.06 -14.02
CA ASP A 269 -4.38 -2.72 -14.24
C ASP A 269 -3.67 -2.11 -13.00
N TYR A 270 -3.48 -2.87 -11.93
CA TYR A 270 -2.90 -2.38 -10.67
C TYR A 270 -1.49 -1.84 -10.88
N GLU A 271 -0.64 -2.56 -11.61
CA GLU A 271 0.73 -2.15 -11.89
C GLU A 271 0.81 -0.83 -12.66
N LEU A 272 -0.02 -0.69 -13.69
CA LEU A 272 -0.12 0.54 -14.47
C LEU A 272 -0.55 1.73 -13.61
N VAL A 273 -1.56 1.54 -12.76
CA VAL A 273 -2.12 2.60 -11.91
C VAL A 273 -1.11 3.05 -10.85
N TRP A 274 -0.48 2.13 -10.11
CA TRP A 274 0.46 2.55 -9.07
C TRP A 274 1.73 3.15 -9.66
N THR A 275 2.22 2.66 -10.80
CA THR A 275 3.40 3.21 -11.48
C THR A 275 3.14 4.65 -11.92
N ARG A 276 2.00 4.91 -12.57
CA ARG A 276 1.62 6.26 -12.99
C ARG A 276 1.41 7.19 -11.80
N PHE A 277 0.75 6.71 -10.75
CA PHE A 277 0.60 7.48 -9.51
C PHE A 277 1.97 7.87 -8.92
N PHE A 278 2.89 6.91 -8.83
CA PHE A 278 4.25 7.17 -8.36
C PHE A 278 4.98 8.21 -9.23
N GLU A 279 4.96 8.06 -10.56
CA GLU A 279 5.59 9.02 -11.48
C GLU A 279 5.06 10.44 -11.27
N MET A 280 3.74 10.59 -11.14
CA MET A 280 3.11 11.88 -10.94
C MET A 280 3.44 12.49 -9.57
N THR A 281 3.36 11.71 -8.49
CA THR A 281 3.79 12.14 -7.16
C THR A 281 5.28 12.51 -7.15
N TRP A 282 6.12 11.76 -7.88
CA TRP A 282 7.53 12.04 -7.97
C TRP A 282 7.79 13.39 -8.65
N GLN A 283 7.20 13.61 -9.83
CA GLN A 283 7.41 14.81 -10.64
C GLN A 283 6.76 16.06 -10.05
N HIS A 284 5.52 15.95 -9.57
CA HIS A 284 4.70 17.10 -9.18
C HIS A 284 4.73 17.40 -7.68
N GLU A 285 5.20 16.47 -6.83
CA GLU A 285 5.27 16.69 -5.38
C GLU A 285 6.70 16.60 -4.88
N ILE A 286 7.34 15.43 -5.01
CA ILE A 286 8.65 15.17 -4.40
C ILE A 286 9.74 16.08 -5.00
N GLN A 287 9.84 16.17 -6.33
CA GLN A 287 10.91 16.94 -7.00
C GLN A 287 10.80 18.45 -6.79
N VAL A 288 9.59 18.98 -6.61
CA VAL A 288 9.35 20.41 -6.34
C VAL A 288 9.33 20.72 -4.84
N GLY A 289 9.53 19.70 -4.00
CA GLY A 289 9.63 19.85 -2.55
C GLY A 289 8.30 20.00 -1.81
N ALA A 290 7.19 19.61 -2.42
CA ALA A 290 5.90 19.52 -1.75
C ALA A 290 5.79 18.23 -0.90
N VAL A 291 4.72 18.15 -0.11
CA VAL A 291 4.36 16.96 0.67
C VAL A 291 3.83 15.90 -0.28
N SER A 292 4.30 14.65 -0.16
CA SER A 292 3.82 13.55 -0.99
C SER A 292 2.38 13.18 -0.64
N SER A 293 1.56 12.97 -1.67
CA SER A 293 0.28 12.26 -1.52
C SER A 293 0.45 10.76 -1.32
N MET A 294 1.62 10.19 -1.63
CA MET A 294 1.92 8.78 -1.32
C MET A 294 2.36 8.66 0.14
N MET A 295 1.58 7.95 0.95
CA MET A 295 1.96 7.73 2.34
C MET A 295 3.19 6.82 2.45
N PRO A 296 4.11 7.04 3.43
CA PRO A 296 5.31 6.22 3.59
C PRO A 296 4.98 4.75 3.79
N PHE A 297 3.94 4.41 4.56
CA PHE A 297 3.49 3.02 4.70
C PHE A 297 3.02 2.40 3.38
N THR A 298 2.31 3.16 2.54
CA THR A 298 1.90 2.69 1.20
C THR A 298 3.12 2.42 0.33
N SER A 299 4.16 3.27 0.41
CA SER A 299 5.43 3.05 -0.31
C SER A 299 6.14 1.75 0.09
N LEU A 300 5.99 1.29 1.34
CA LEU A 300 6.57 0.03 1.83
C LEU A 300 5.97 -1.22 1.16
N LEU A 301 4.75 -1.12 0.65
CA LEU A 301 4.04 -2.19 -0.05
C LEU A 301 4.33 -2.21 -1.56
N LEU A 302 5.05 -1.22 -2.07
CA LEU A 302 5.37 -1.06 -3.48
C LEU A 302 6.84 -1.42 -3.77
N PRO A 303 7.15 -1.96 -4.95
CA PRO A 303 8.51 -2.33 -5.35
C PRO A 303 9.33 -1.09 -5.74
N LEU A 304 9.45 -0.13 -4.82
CA LEU A 304 10.23 1.09 -4.96
C LEU A 304 11.63 0.92 -4.36
N ALA A 305 12.61 1.58 -4.99
CA ALA A 305 13.97 1.66 -4.48
C ALA A 305 13.99 2.33 -3.08
N PRO A 306 14.87 1.89 -2.16
CA PRO A 306 14.91 2.44 -0.80
C PRO A 306 15.10 3.97 -0.73
N GLU A 307 15.85 4.58 -1.66
CA GLU A 307 16.01 6.04 -1.72
C GLU A 307 14.70 6.77 -2.00
N MET A 308 13.82 6.19 -2.84
CA MET A 308 12.52 6.77 -3.14
C MET A 308 11.61 6.71 -1.89
N LYS A 309 11.62 5.58 -1.18
CA LYS A 309 10.90 5.41 0.10
C LYS A 309 11.38 6.44 1.13
N ARG A 310 12.69 6.66 1.22
CA ARG A 310 13.28 7.71 2.07
C ARG A 310 12.77 9.10 1.69
N LYS A 311 12.79 9.47 0.41
CA LYS A 311 12.33 10.79 -0.06
C LYS A 311 10.85 11.04 0.22
N ILE A 312 10.03 10.00 0.10
CA ILE A 312 8.62 10.05 0.48
C ILE A 312 8.49 10.34 1.98
N ALA A 313 9.19 9.60 2.85
CA ALA A 313 9.17 9.83 4.29
C ALA A 313 9.68 11.23 4.70
N GLU A 314 10.75 11.71 4.08
CA GLU A 314 11.28 13.08 4.26
C GLU A 314 10.24 14.15 3.89
N SER A 315 9.45 13.92 2.83
CA SER A 315 8.42 14.88 2.41
C SER A 315 7.27 15.03 3.42
N ILE A 316 6.92 13.95 4.13
CA ILE A 316 5.85 13.94 5.14
C ILE A 316 6.30 14.61 6.44
N THR A 317 7.56 14.44 6.81
CA THR A 317 8.08 14.99 8.08
C THR A 317 8.63 16.41 7.94
N ARG A 318 8.97 16.86 6.73
CA ARG A 318 9.46 18.22 6.45
C ARG A 318 8.56 19.33 7.02
N PRO A 319 7.23 19.31 6.88
CA PRO A 319 6.36 20.34 7.48
C PRO A 319 6.43 20.39 9.01
N HIS A 320 6.87 19.31 9.67
CA HIS A 320 7.04 19.24 11.11
C HIS A 320 8.41 19.73 11.58
N VAL A 321 9.36 19.96 10.67
CA VAL A 321 10.66 20.58 11.01
C VAL A 321 10.41 22.03 11.38
N SER A 322 10.18 22.27 12.67
CA SER A 322 9.72 23.56 13.16
C SER A 322 10.84 24.61 13.11
N ALA A 323 10.47 25.88 12.85
CA ALA A 323 11.29 27.04 13.15
C ALA A 323 11.31 27.39 14.66
N GLU A 324 10.51 26.70 15.50
CA GLU A 324 10.50 26.84 16.95
C GLU A 324 11.60 26.00 17.62
N LYS A 325 12.07 26.50 18.78
CA LYS A 325 13.17 25.90 19.53
C LYS A 325 12.70 24.63 20.24
N ARG A 326 13.48 23.54 20.08
CA ARG A 326 13.46 22.31 20.89
C ARG A 326 12.92 22.54 22.32
N LEU A 327 11.88 21.79 22.72
CA LEU A 327 11.31 21.91 24.07
C LEU A 327 12.32 21.48 25.14
N TRP A 328 13.01 20.37 24.92
CA TRP A 328 14.08 19.93 25.80
C TRP A 328 15.35 20.77 25.57
N ARG A 329 15.84 21.44 26.62
CA ARG A 329 17.05 22.29 26.56
C ARG A 329 18.17 21.86 27.52
N ALA A 330 17.90 20.87 28.37
CA ALA A 330 18.85 20.43 29.39
C ALA A 330 19.86 19.43 28.82
N THR A 331 21.06 19.40 29.40
CA THR A 331 22.06 18.37 29.09
C THR A 331 21.54 17.01 29.55
N PRO A 332 21.73 15.92 28.76
CA PRO A 332 21.43 14.57 29.23
C PRO A 332 22.12 14.29 30.57
N PRO A 333 21.49 13.53 31.49
CA PRO A 333 22.13 13.18 32.75
C PRO A 333 23.41 12.37 32.53
N VAL A 334 24.36 12.48 33.45
CA VAL A 334 25.57 11.63 33.46
C VAL A 334 25.14 10.18 33.65
N ALA A 335 25.72 9.27 32.86
CA ALA A 335 25.42 7.84 32.96
C ALA A 335 25.63 7.34 34.40
N GLY A 336 24.61 6.67 34.96
CA GLY A 336 24.65 6.14 36.33
C GLY A 336 24.31 7.13 37.44
N ALA A 337 24.05 8.42 37.16
CA ALA A 337 23.65 9.40 38.18
C ALA A 337 22.24 9.14 38.74
N ARG A 338 21.35 8.58 37.91
CA ARG A 338 20.01 8.12 38.27
C ARG A 338 19.60 6.97 37.33
N ARG A 339 18.48 6.32 37.63
CA ARG A 339 17.85 5.38 36.70
C ARG A 339 17.56 6.09 35.38
N LEU A 340 17.82 5.40 34.27
CA LEU A 340 17.52 5.90 32.94
C LEU A 340 16.02 5.86 32.72
N HIS A 341 15.39 6.98 32.37
CA HIS A 341 13.95 7.03 32.14
C HIS A 341 13.63 6.88 30.66
N VAL A 342 12.99 5.77 30.31
CA VAL A 342 12.61 5.44 28.92
C VAL A 342 11.10 5.55 28.75
N GLY A 343 10.66 6.43 27.87
CA GLY A 343 9.26 6.59 27.49
C GLY A 343 8.97 5.89 26.17
N TYR A 344 7.94 5.04 26.11
CA TYR A 344 7.47 4.41 24.88
C TYR A 344 6.17 5.06 24.43
N LEU A 345 6.16 5.67 23.25
CA LEU A 345 5.03 6.44 22.69
C LEU A 345 4.34 5.63 21.60
N SER A 346 3.05 5.31 21.77
CA SER A 346 2.31 4.53 20.76
C SER A 346 0.79 4.74 20.80
N TYR A 347 0.16 4.67 19.63
CA TYR A 347 -1.28 4.52 19.44
C TYR A 347 -1.74 3.10 19.76
N ASP A 348 -0.84 2.13 19.64
CA ASP A 348 -1.15 0.71 19.54
C ASP A 348 -0.96 -0.07 20.85
N PHE A 349 -0.93 0.62 22.00
CA PHE A 349 -1.02 -0.01 23.32
C PHE A 349 -2.45 -0.48 23.64
N ASN A 350 -2.95 -1.35 22.76
CA ASN A 350 -4.24 -2.04 22.75
C ASN A 350 -4.02 -3.46 22.14
N ASN A 351 -5.06 -4.21 21.77
CA ASN A 351 -4.89 -5.53 21.15
C ASN A 351 -4.37 -5.45 19.70
N HIS A 352 -3.11 -5.10 19.56
CA HIS A 352 -2.41 -4.87 18.30
C HIS A 352 -1.08 -5.64 18.26
N PRO A 353 -0.54 -6.00 17.06
CA PRO A 353 0.79 -6.61 16.95
C PRO A 353 1.90 -5.88 17.72
N THR A 354 1.86 -4.54 17.79
CA THR A 354 2.78 -3.73 18.63
C THR A 354 2.82 -4.23 20.07
N ALA A 355 1.65 -4.34 20.69
CA ALA A 355 1.51 -4.82 22.06
C ALA A 355 1.98 -6.28 22.20
N HIS A 356 1.63 -7.14 21.23
CA HIS A 356 2.01 -8.56 21.26
C HIS A 356 3.54 -8.74 21.25
N LEU A 357 4.24 -7.95 20.42
CA LEU A 357 5.70 -8.01 20.30
C LEU A 357 6.40 -7.43 21.53
N MET A 358 5.92 -6.29 22.04
CA MET A 358 6.61 -5.51 23.07
C MET A 358 6.30 -5.95 24.51
N GLU A 359 5.33 -6.84 24.75
CA GLU A 359 5.00 -7.31 26.11
C GLU A 359 6.24 -7.80 26.87
N GLY A 360 7.06 -8.64 26.23
CA GLY A 360 8.27 -9.20 26.84
C GLY A 360 9.30 -8.13 27.17
N LEU A 361 9.39 -7.08 26.34
CA LEU A 361 10.28 -5.95 26.60
C LEU A 361 9.90 -5.24 27.90
N PHE A 362 8.62 -5.02 28.17
CA PHE A 362 8.17 -4.40 29.43
C PHE A 362 8.39 -5.32 30.64
N ARG A 363 8.20 -6.63 30.47
CA ARG A 363 8.46 -7.63 31.53
C ARG A 363 9.94 -7.74 31.92
N CYS A 364 10.85 -7.46 30.99
CA CYS A 364 12.27 -7.74 31.13
C CYS A 364 13.13 -6.51 31.43
N HIS A 365 12.56 -5.30 31.49
CA HIS A 365 13.30 -4.11 31.90
C HIS A 365 13.87 -4.28 33.32
N ASN A 366 15.15 -3.93 33.49
CA ASN A 366 15.78 -3.97 34.81
C ASN A 366 15.34 -2.76 35.64
N ALA A 367 14.33 -2.95 36.49
CA ALA A 367 13.79 -1.90 37.37
C ALA A 367 14.83 -1.27 38.32
N SER A 368 15.99 -1.88 38.57
CA SER A 368 17.06 -1.24 39.35
C SER A 368 17.81 -0.15 38.58
N SER A 369 17.76 -0.19 37.25
CA SER A 369 18.59 0.64 36.36
C SER A 369 17.78 1.50 35.39
N VAL A 370 16.56 1.07 35.05
CA VAL A 370 15.70 1.72 34.04
C VAL A 370 14.32 1.97 34.62
N GLU A 371 13.86 3.21 34.54
CA GLU A 371 12.49 3.65 34.79
C GLU A 371 11.70 3.65 33.48
N VAL A 372 10.45 3.18 33.50
CA VAL A 372 9.67 2.98 32.26
C VAL A 372 8.32 3.69 32.30
N SER A 373 8.07 4.52 31.29
CA SER A 373 6.78 5.14 31.00
C SER A 373 6.16 4.58 29.72
N MET A 374 4.92 4.13 29.77
CA MET A 374 4.09 3.89 28.58
C MET A 374 3.21 5.09 28.32
N LEU A 375 3.48 5.77 27.21
CA LEU A 375 2.81 6.98 26.75
C LEU A 375 1.78 6.57 25.68
N SER A 376 0.58 6.19 26.11
CA SER A 376 -0.49 5.73 25.22
C SER A 376 -1.31 6.91 24.73
N TYR A 377 -1.59 7.00 23.43
CA TYR A 377 -2.55 7.98 22.90
C TYR A 377 -3.62 7.35 21.97
N GLY A 378 -3.66 6.03 21.88
CA GLY A 378 -4.77 5.32 21.26
C GLY A 378 -5.89 4.97 22.24
N LYS A 379 -6.98 4.44 21.68
CA LYS A 379 -8.18 4.08 22.46
C LYS A 379 -7.89 3.00 23.50
N ASP A 380 -8.59 3.09 24.63
CA ASP A 380 -8.76 1.94 25.51
C ASP A 380 -9.75 0.96 24.88
N ASP A 381 -9.25 -0.18 24.42
CA ASP A 381 -10.06 -1.22 23.79
C ASP A 381 -10.56 -2.28 24.78
N ASN A 382 -10.31 -2.11 26.08
CA ASN A 382 -10.59 -3.09 27.13
C ASN A 382 -10.04 -4.50 26.83
N SER A 383 -8.94 -4.60 26.09
CA SER A 383 -8.29 -5.89 25.84
C SER A 383 -7.49 -6.38 27.05
N SER A 384 -7.06 -7.65 27.00
CA SER A 384 -6.13 -8.20 27.99
C SER A 384 -4.80 -7.45 28.02
N TYR A 385 -4.29 -7.02 26.86
CA TYR A 385 -3.04 -6.26 26.76
C TYR A 385 -3.17 -4.87 27.41
N ARG A 386 -4.25 -4.14 27.10
CA ARG A 386 -4.53 -2.82 27.67
C ARG A 386 -4.63 -2.85 29.20
N ARG A 387 -5.26 -3.89 29.77
CA ARG A 387 -5.31 -4.09 31.23
C ARG A 387 -3.98 -4.53 31.84
N LEU A 388 -3.16 -5.27 31.10
CA LEU A 388 -1.90 -5.81 31.59
C LEU A 388 -0.80 -4.75 31.65
N PHE A 389 -0.68 -3.91 30.61
CA PHE A 389 0.45 -2.99 30.49
C PHE A 389 0.68 -2.03 31.67
N PRO A 390 -0.36 -1.42 32.27
CA PRO A 390 -0.19 -0.61 33.47
C PRO A 390 0.42 -1.37 34.67
N THR A 391 0.37 -2.71 34.68
CA THR A 391 0.97 -3.52 35.75
C THR A 391 2.42 -3.92 35.47
N LEU A 392 2.92 -3.69 34.24
CA LEU A 392 4.28 -4.03 33.81
C LEU A 392 5.24 -2.85 33.83
N VAL A 393 4.74 -1.63 34.02
CA VAL A 393 5.54 -0.39 33.99
C VAL A 393 5.22 0.49 35.18
N GLU A 394 6.14 1.38 35.52
CA GLU A 394 5.96 2.30 36.66
C GLU A 394 4.96 3.41 36.35
N HIS A 395 4.93 3.85 35.10
CA HIS A 395 4.06 4.95 34.68
C HIS A 395 3.29 4.57 33.41
N PHE A 396 1.97 4.55 33.52
CA PHE A 396 1.07 4.48 32.37
C PHE A 396 0.38 5.83 32.21
N VAL A 397 0.65 6.51 31.09
CA VAL A 397 0.17 7.88 30.83
C VAL A 397 -0.76 7.85 29.62
N ASP A 398 -2.00 8.30 29.82
CA ASP A 398 -2.98 8.45 28.75
C ASP A 398 -2.91 9.86 28.15
N LEU A 399 -2.60 9.93 26.86
CA LEU A 399 -2.45 11.12 26.04
C LEU A 399 -3.50 11.19 24.92
N ALA A 400 -4.51 10.30 24.91
CA ALA A 400 -5.47 10.18 23.80
C ALA A 400 -6.26 11.47 23.52
N ARG A 401 -6.53 12.26 24.59
CA ARG A 401 -7.22 13.56 24.49
C ARG A 401 -6.26 14.76 24.52
N ALA A 402 -4.95 14.54 24.58
CA ALA A 402 -3.97 15.60 24.67
C ALA A 402 -3.63 16.17 23.28
N GLY A 403 -3.72 17.50 23.16
CA GLY A 403 -3.16 18.24 22.03
C GLY A 403 -1.63 18.13 21.99
N THR A 404 -1.03 18.46 20.85
CA THR A 404 0.40 18.27 20.57
C THR A 404 1.33 18.84 21.64
N ARG A 405 1.18 20.13 21.97
CA ARG A 405 2.06 20.83 22.92
C ARG A 405 1.85 20.33 24.35
N ALA A 406 0.61 20.00 24.73
CA ALA A 406 0.28 19.44 26.03
C ALA A 406 0.93 18.06 26.20
N ALA A 407 0.77 17.17 25.22
CA ALA A 407 1.39 15.84 25.23
C ALA A 407 2.92 15.93 25.30
N ALA A 408 3.54 16.79 24.48
CA ALA A 408 4.99 16.99 24.51
C ALA A 408 5.48 17.58 25.86
N SER A 409 4.70 18.47 26.48
CA SER A 409 5.03 19.02 27.80
C SER A 409 4.94 17.95 28.90
N VAL A 410 3.92 17.09 28.88
CA VAL A 410 3.82 15.95 29.81
C VAL A 410 5.05 15.04 29.71
N ILE A 411 5.51 14.73 28.49
CA ILE A 411 6.71 13.91 28.28
C ILE A 411 7.96 14.61 28.83
N ARG A 412 8.12 15.91 28.55
CA ARG A 412 9.25 16.72 29.04
C ARG A 412 9.26 16.81 30.57
N ASP A 413 8.12 17.10 31.18
CA ASP A 413 7.98 17.32 32.62
C ASP A 413 8.14 16.02 33.42
N ALA A 414 7.91 14.88 32.77
CA ALA A 414 8.27 13.56 33.30
C ALA A 414 9.79 13.29 33.28
N HIS A 415 10.62 14.17 32.70
CA HIS A 415 12.07 14.00 32.59
C HIS A 415 12.54 12.72 31.87
N VAL A 416 11.79 12.31 30.84
CA VAL A 416 12.14 11.20 29.95
C VAL A 416 13.48 11.45 29.26
N ASP A 417 14.44 10.53 29.43
CA ASP A 417 15.78 10.62 28.85
C ASP A 417 15.80 10.09 27.41
N ILE A 418 15.10 8.98 27.17
CA ILE A 418 14.97 8.36 25.85
C ILE A 418 13.50 8.19 25.53
N LEU A 419 13.04 8.87 24.47
CA LEU A 419 11.73 8.65 23.90
C LEU A 419 11.82 7.66 22.74
N ILE A 420 11.12 6.53 22.88
CA ILE A 420 10.93 5.56 21.83
C ILE A 420 9.63 5.90 21.09
N ASP A 421 9.72 6.32 19.82
CA ASP A 421 8.58 6.38 18.90
C ASP A 421 8.27 4.96 18.42
N ALA A 422 7.28 4.35 19.10
CA ALA A 422 6.74 3.04 18.79
C ALA A 422 5.47 3.13 17.93
N GLN A 423 5.43 4.11 17.01
CA GLN A 423 4.39 4.23 16.00
C GLN A 423 4.95 4.42 14.59
N GLY A 424 5.79 5.43 14.39
CA GLY A 424 6.25 5.88 13.08
C GLY A 424 5.10 6.23 12.11
N HIS A 425 5.31 6.06 10.80
CA HIS A 425 4.32 6.40 9.76
C HIS A 425 3.17 5.38 9.62
N THR A 426 2.53 5.00 10.72
CA THR A 426 1.38 4.08 10.72
C THR A 426 0.07 4.80 11.09
N LEU A 427 -1.04 4.06 11.14
CA LEU A 427 -2.34 4.65 11.50
C LEU A 427 -2.25 5.29 12.88
N GLY A 428 -2.76 6.52 13.02
CA GLY A 428 -2.69 7.26 14.29
C GLY A 428 -1.32 7.89 14.56
N GLN A 429 -0.40 7.98 13.60
CA GLN A 429 0.89 8.65 13.81
C GLN A 429 0.74 10.07 14.38
N ARG A 430 1.63 10.42 15.32
CA ARG A 430 1.71 11.73 15.98
C ARG A 430 3.13 12.31 15.90
N HIS A 431 3.65 12.42 14.67
CA HIS A 431 4.95 13.05 14.42
C HIS A 431 5.04 14.49 14.93
N ASP A 432 3.91 15.17 15.05
CA ASP A 432 3.77 16.49 15.67
C ASP A 432 4.26 16.50 17.13
N ILE A 433 4.02 15.44 17.92
CA ILE A 433 4.52 15.32 19.30
C ILE A 433 6.05 15.12 19.28
N VAL A 434 6.52 14.21 18.44
CA VAL A 434 7.94 13.84 18.35
C VAL A 434 8.79 15.03 17.85
N ALA A 435 8.26 15.80 16.90
CA ALA A 435 8.91 16.98 16.33
C ALA A 435 9.11 18.14 17.32
N GLN A 436 8.35 18.18 18.42
CA GLN A 436 8.59 19.11 19.54
C GLN A 436 9.86 18.75 20.33
N GLN A 437 10.42 17.57 20.08
CA GLN A 437 11.62 17.02 20.70
C GLN A 437 11.57 17.12 22.25
N PRO A 438 10.59 16.47 22.89
CA PRO A 438 10.37 16.59 24.33
C PRO A 438 11.40 15.84 25.19
N ALA A 439 12.25 15.01 24.57
CA ALA A 439 13.32 14.25 25.21
C ALA A 439 14.70 14.56 24.58
N PRO A 440 15.81 14.31 25.30
CA PRO A 440 17.16 14.51 24.78
C PRO A 440 17.55 13.53 23.67
N ILE A 441 17.04 12.30 23.70
CA ILE A 441 17.27 11.27 22.68
C ILE A 441 15.93 10.71 22.22
N ILE A 442 15.75 10.59 20.91
CA ILE A 442 14.54 10.02 20.29
C ILE A 442 14.94 8.88 19.35
N ILE A 443 14.27 7.74 19.50
CA ILE A 443 14.56 6.52 18.73
C ILE A 443 13.28 6.02 18.06
N ASN A 444 13.34 5.77 16.75
CA ASN A 444 12.32 5.02 16.02
C ASN A 444 12.47 3.53 16.31
N TYR A 445 11.47 2.93 16.96
CA TYR A 445 11.41 1.50 17.26
C TYR A 445 10.03 1.12 17.78
N LEU A 446 9.30 0.10 17.33
CA LEU A 446 9.58 -1.04 16.45
C LEU A 446 8.67 -1.06 15.21
N VAL A 447 7.56 -0.32 15.29
CA VAL A 447 6.33 -0.58 14.54
C VAL A 447 6.43 -0.23 13.06
N PHE A 448 7.10 0.88 12.74
CA PHE A 448 7.30 1.30 11.36
C PHE A 448 8.64 0.77 10.83
N PRO A 449 8.63 -0.19 9.88
CA PRO A 449 9.84 -0.88 9.43
C PRO A 449 10.55 -0.08 8.32
N GLY A 450 11.04 1.11 8.66
CA GLY A 450 11.76 1.99 7.74
C GLY A 450 12.11 3.34 8.36
N THR A 451 12.78 4.18 7.59
CA THR A 451 13.13 5.57 7.94
C THR A 451 11.87 6.41 8.16
N LEU A 452 11.82 7.18 9.25
CA LEU A 452 10.82 8.23 9.43
C LEU A 452 11.09 9.42 8.51
N GLY A 453 12.32 9.53 7.99
CA GLY A 453 12.72 10.68 7.17
C GLY A 453 12.85 11.96 7.99
N ALA A 454 12.84 11.82 9.33
CA ALA A 454 12.67 12.91 10.27
C ALA A 454 14.03 13.34 10.84
N PRO A 455 14.53 14.55 10.56
CA PRO A 455 15.84 14.98 11.05
C PRO A 455 15.86 15.23 12.58
N TYR A 456 14.70 15.24 13.22
CA TYR A 456 14.53 15.41 14.67
C TYR A 456 14.48 14.08 15.45
N VAL A 457 14.63 12.94 14.77
CA VAL A 457 14.74 11.60 15.39
C VAL A 457 16.18 11.13 15.25
N ASP A 458 16.81 10.79 16.37
CA ASP A 458 18.27 10.56 16.42
C ASP A 458 18.67 9.20 15.86
N TYR A 459 17.93 8.14 16.24
CA TYR A 459 18.29 6.77 15.94
C TYR A 459 17.11 5.93 15.42
N LEU A 460 17.44 4.90 14.65
CA LEU A 460 16.55 3.78 14.34
C LEU A 460 17.19 2.51 14.90
N LEU A 461 16.46 1.79 15.76
CA LEU A 461 16.93 0.53 16.32
C LEU A 461 16.80 -0.61 15.29
N ALA A 462 17.91 -1.21 14.91
CA ALA A 462 17.99 -2.26 13.89
C ALA A 462 18.97 -3.37 14.28
N ASP A 463 19.10 -4.37 13.40
CA ASP A 463 20.21 -5.32 13.40
C ASP A 463 20.90 -5.30 12.03
N VAL A 464 22.09 -5.92 11.97
CA VAL A 464 22.94 -5.91 10.77
C VAL A 464 22.34 -6.69 9.59
N HIS A 465 21.33 -7.53 9.81
CA HIS A 465 20.70 -8.31 8.74
C HIS A 465 19.51 -7.56 8.12
N VAL A 466 18.67 -6.93 8.95
CA VAL A 466 17.51 -6.15 8.49
C VAL A 466 17.94 -4.84 7.82
N ALA A 467 18.97 -4.18 8.36
CA ALA A 467 19.54 -2.95 7.81
C ALA A 467 21.08 -3.03 7.83
N PRO A 468 21.70 -3.70 6.86
CA PRO A 468 23.15 -3.79 6.77
C PRO A 468 23.84 -2.40 6.76
N PRO A 469 25.08 -2.27 7.25
CA PRO A 469 25.77 -0.97 7.30
C PRO A 469 25.85 -0.26 5.93
N GLU A 470 25.97 -1.02 4.85
CA GLU A 470 25.95 -0.52 3.46
C GLU A 470 24.61 0.11 3.05
N HIS A 471 23.54 -0.12 3.80
CA HIS A 471 22.22 0.46 3.56
C HIS A 471 21.97 1.73 4.40
N ALA A 472 22.93 2.15 5.24
CA ALA A 472 22.75 3.29 6.15
C ALA A 472 22.35 4.59 5.44
N HIS A 473 22.77 4.81 4.18
CA HIS A 473 22.40 5.99 3.41
C HIS A 473 20.92 6.03 3.00
N HIS A 474 20.16 4.94 3.15
CA HIS A 474 18.71 4.94 2.94
C HIS A 474 17.91 5.44 4.16
N PHE A 475 18.57 5.74 5.28
CA PHE A 475 17.94 6.21 6.50
C PHE A 475 18.36 7.66 6.80
N VAL A 476 17.46 8.42 7.42
CA VAL A 476 17.80 9.75 7.96
C VAL A 476 18.36 9.61 9.37
N GLU A 477 17.77 8.71 10.15
CA GLU A 477 18.22 8.35 11.49
C GLU A 477 19.56 7.59 11.44
N LYS A 478 20.34 7.70 12.51
CA LYS A 478 21.52 6.84 12.68
C LYS A 478 21.08 5.43 13.05
N LEU A 479 21.65 4.42 12.40
CA LEU A 479 21.36 3.02 12.74
C LEU A 479 22.00 2.67 14.10
N LEU A 480 21.18 2.23 15.05
CA LEU A 480 21.60 1.72 16.35
C LEU A 480 21.41 0.20 16.37
N TYR A 481 22.52 -0.54 16.34
CA TYR A 481 22.50 -2.00 16.20
C TYR A 481 22.38 -2.74 17.52
N VAL A 482 21.42 -3.68 17.58
CA VAL A 482 21.38 -4.73 18.59
C VAL A 482 22.14 -5.98 18.12
N PRO A 483 22.69 -6.82 19.02
CA PRO A 483 23.58 -7.92 18.64
C PRO A 483 22.91 -9.08 17.89
N HIS A 484 21.59 -9.21 17.96
CA HIS A 484 20.84 -10.34 17.40
C HIS A 484 19.77 -9.88 16.41
N SER A 485 18.49 -9.93 16.78
CA SER A 485 17.40 -9.38 15.98
C SER A 485 16.86 -8.10 16.61
N TYR A 486 16.55 -7.10 15.78
CA TYR A 486 15.86 -5.89 16.22
C TYR A 486 14.46 -6.19 16.75
N GLN A 487 13.81 -7.23 16.23
CA GLN A 487 12.43 -7.54 16.56
C GLN A 487 12.35 -8.29 17.89
N VAL A 488 11.78 -7.63 18.91
CA VAL A 488 11.38 -8.30 20.16
C VAL A 488 10.09 -9.06 19.95
N ASN A 489 9.90 -10.13 20.71
CA ASN A 489 8.65 -10.85 20.76
C ASN A 489 8.46 -11.54 22.12
N TYR A 490 7.22 -11.85 22.48
CA TYR A 490 6.90 -12.56 23.71
C TYR A 490 5.89 -13.68 23.48
N PHE A 491 6.24 -14.86 23.96
CA PHE A 491 5.37 -16.03 23.97
C PHE A 491 5.34 -16.60 25.38
N ALA A 492 4.15 -16.61 25.99
CA ALA A 492 3.98 -17.08 27.37
C ALA A 492 4.27 -18.58 27.54
N SER A 493 4.20 -19.38 26.48
CA SER A 493 4.42 -20.83 26.53
C SER A 493 4.95 -21.37 25.20
N PRO A 494 5.79 -22.43 25.25
CA PRO A 494 6.22 -23.12 24.04
C PRO A 494 5.05 -23.86 23.38
N VAL A 495 5.07 -23.97 22.06
CA VAL A 495 4.14 -24.80 21.30
C VAL A 495 4.69 -26.24 21.22
N PRO A 496 3.97 -27.27 21.71
CA PRO A 496 4.42 -28.65 21.59
C PRO A 496 4.51 -29.08 20.12
N PHE A 497 5.65 -29.64 19.72
CA PHE A 497 5.80 -30.27 18.41
C PHE A 497 5.00 -31.58 18.34
N SER A 498 4.35 -31.85 17.20
CA SER A 498 3.55 -33.06 16.99
C SER A 498 3.65 -33.53 15.54
N GLU A 499 4.47 -34.53 15.31
CA GLU A 499 4.76 -35.08 13.97
C GLU A 499 3.51 -35.69 13.30
N THR A 500 2.58 -36.22 14.10
CA THR A 500 1.30 -36.77 13.66
C THR A 500 0.37 -35.78 12.95
N ARG A 501 0.59 -34.46 13.11
CA ARG A 501 -0.23 -33.43 12.45
C ARG A 501 0.11 -33.26 10.97
N ARG A 502 1.27 -33.76 10.53
CA ARG A 502 1.83 -33.59 9.18
C ARG A 502 1.52 -34.75 8.23
N THR A 503 0.35 -35.39 8.36
CA THR A 503 -0.10 -36.44 7.41
C THR A 503 -0.95 -35.82 6.30
N GLY A 504 -0.64 -36.08 5.02
CA GLY A 504 -1.48 -35.65 3.88
C GLY A 504 -0.74 -34.99 2.72
N ARG A 505 -1.38 -34.00 2.07
CA ARG A 505 -0.80 -33.20 0.97
C ARG A 505 0.15 -32.16 1.50
N PHE A 506 1.28 -31.90 0.84
CA PHE A 506 2.25 -30.88 1.29
C PHE A 506 1.59 -29.50 1.44
N VAL A 507 1.71 -28.84 2.58
CA VAL A 507 1.03 -27.56 2.83
C VAL A 507 2.04 -26.42 2.83
N PHE A 508 1.98 -25.60 1.79
CA PHE A 508 2.54 -24.26 1.83
C PHE A 508 1.58 -23.36 2.60
N ALA A 509 2.11 -22.46 3.42
CA ALA A 509 1.30 -21.49 4.15
C ALA A 509 1.82 -20.07 4.01
N ASN A 510 0.91 -19.11 4.04
CA ASN A 510 1.23 -17.72 4.32
C ASN A 510 0.09 -17.12 5.15
N TYR A 511 0.40 -16.73 6.38
CA TYR A 511 -0.59 -16.17 7.30
C TYR A 511 -0.49 -14.64 7.44
N ASN A 512 0.16 -13.97 6.49
CA ASN A 512 0.13 -12.51 6.45
C ASN A 512 -1.27 -12.00 6.12
N LYS A 513 -1.51 -10.72 6.38
CA LYS A 513 -2.62 -10.00 5.77
C LYS A 513 -2.45 -10.04 4.23
N ILE A 514 -3.57 -10.15 3.52
CA ILE A 514 -3.59 -10.31 2.06
C ILE A 514 -3.06 -9.06 1.32
N ASP A 515 -3.06 -7.90 1.97
CA ASP A 515 -2.51 -6.65 1.44
C ASP A 515 -0.99 -6.71 1.21
N LYS A 516 -0.27 -7.64 1.87
CA LYS A 516 1.13 -7.91 1.59
C LYS A 516 1.36 -8.72 0.32
N LEU A 517 0.31 -9.31 -0.27
CA LEU A 517 0.41 -10.16 -1.45
C LEU A 517 0.42 -9.34 -2.75
N GLU A 518 1.49 -9.46 -3.52
CA GLU A 518 1.68 -8.83 -4.82
C GLU A 518 1.59 -9.83 -6.00
N PRO A 519 1.25 -9.35 -7.22
CA PRO A 519 1.15 -10.21 -8.41
C PRO A 519 2.40 -11.07 -8.65
N ARG A 520 3.58 -10.46 -8.47
CA ARG A 520 4.87 -11.13 -8.72
C ARG A 520 5.08 -12.34 -7.82
N VAL A 521 4.96 -12.20 -6.50
CA VAL A 521 5.18 -13.32 -5.58
C VAL A 521 4.10 -14.38 -5.72
N PHE A 522 2.84 -13.96 -5.94
CA PHE A 522 1.76 -14.89 -6.19
C PHE A 522 1.99 -15.73 -7.45
N SER A 523 2.50 -15.13 -8.53
CA SER A 523 2.88 -15.89 -9.74
C SER A 523 3.93 -16.97 -9.45
N VAL A 524 4.90 -16.69 -8.58
CA VAL A 524 5.94 -17.65 -8.18
C VAL A 524 5.32 -18.78 -7.35
N TRP A 525 4.43 -18.45 -6.40
CA TRP A 525 3.71 -19.47 -5.64
C TRP A 525 2.83 -20.35 -6.53
N MET A 526 2.17 -19.78 -7.55
CA MET A 526 1.39 -20.59 -8.50
C MET A 526 2.29 -21.51 -9.32
N GLN A 527 3.48 -21.06 -9.72
CA GLN A 527 4.48 -21.92 -10.37
C GLN A 527 4.93 -23.05 -9.45
N ILE A 528 5.18 -22.77 -8.17
CA ILE A 528 5.50 -23.80 -7.15
C ILE A 528 4.35 -24.81 -7.05
N LEU A 529 3.10 -24.37 -6.92
CA LEU A 529 1.94 -25.27 -6.84
C LEU A 529 1.76 -26.13 -8.11
N ARG A 530 2.16 -25.63 -9.29
CA ARG A 530 2.18 -26.42 -10.53
C ARG A 530 3.28 -27.48 -10.52
N ARG A 531 4.48 -27.13 -10.03
CA ARG A 531 5.62 -28.05 -9.92
C ARG A 531 5.37 -29.13 -8.87
N VAL A 532 4.68 -28.78 -7.78
CA VAL A 532 4.32 -29.68 -6.67
C VAL A 532 2.81 -30.01 -6.69
N PRO A 533 2.33 -30.88 -7.59
CA PRO A 533 0.89 -31.11 -7.81
C PRO A 533 0.11 -31.67 -6.61
N ARG A 534 0.79 -32.30 -5.64
CA ARG A 534 0.20 -32.83 -4.39
C ARG A 534 0.34 -31.87 -3.20
N SER A 535 0.48 -30.57 -3.45
CA SER A 535 0.54 -29.57 -2.38
C SER A 535 -0.78 -28.80 -2.19
N GLU A 536 -0.88 -27.95 -1.19
CA GLU A 536 -1.92 -26.94 -1.02
C GLU A 536 -1.27 -25.62 -0.59
N LEU A 537 -1.95 -24.50 -0.84
CA LEU A 537 -1.58 -23.20 -0.30
C LEU A 537 -2.63 -22.74 0.71
N TRP A 538 -2.23 -22.57 1.95
CA TRP A 538 -3.07 -22.06 3.02
C TRP A 538 -2.81 -20.58 3.23
N LEU A 539 -3.86 -19.78 3.09
CA LEU A 539 -3.82 -18.33 3.27
C LEU A 539 -4.65 -17.93 4.50
N LEU A 540 -4.27 -16.85 5.16
CA LEU A 540 -5.14 -16.24 6.17
C LEU A 540 -6.36 -15.61 5.50
N ALA A 541 -7.55 -15.87 6.03
CA ALA A 541 -8.77 -15.21 5.59
C ALA A 541 -8.68 -13.68 5.80
N PRO A 542 -9.17 -12.87 4.83
CA PRO A 542 -9.29 -11.43 4.98
C PRO A 542 -9.98 -11.01 6.28
N THR A 543 -9.56 -9.88 6.85
CA THR A 543 -10.05 -9.41 8.16
C THR A 543 -11.52 -8.99 8.16
N SER A 544 -12.01 -8.49 7.03
CA SER A 544 -13.39 -8.00 6.93
C SER A 544 -14.30 -9.06 6.33
N THR A 545 -15.30 -9.49 7.11
CA THR A 545 -16.39 -10.37 6.64
C THR A 545 -17.18 -9.74 5.50
N LYS A 546 -17.22 -8.40 5.41
CA LYS A 546 -17.94 -7.68 4.34
C LYS A 546 -17.29 -7.82 2.96
N THR A 547 -15.99 -8.10 2.89
CA THR A 547 -15.23 -8.21 1.61
C THR A 547 -14.44 -9.50 1.45
N GLU A 548 -14.52 -10.39 2.43
CA GLU A 548 -13.82 -11.68 2.47
C GLU A 548 -14.06 -12.51 1.21
N GLN A 549 -15.33 -12.77 0.89
CA GLN A 549 -15.71 -13.60 -0.26
C GLN A 549 -15.21 -13.05 -1.59
N LEU A 550 -15.25 -11.72 -1.77
CA LEU A 550 -14.77 -11.08 -2.99
C LEU A 550 -13.25 -11.21 -3.13
N THR A 551 -12.53 -10.98 -2.04
CA THR A 551 -11.07 -11.09 -2.03
C THR A 551 -10.63 -12.52 -2.35
N MET A 552 -11.26 -13.51 -1.70
CA MET A 552 -11.03 -14.93 -1.99
C MET A 552 -11.34 -15.27 -3.45
N ARG A 553 -12.44 -14.72 -4.00
CA ARG A 553 -12.80 -14.89 -5.41
C ARG A 553 -11.73 -14.33 -6.35
N HIS A 554 -11.21 -13.13 -6.10
CA HIS A 554 -10.13 -12.56 -6.92
C HIS A 554 -8.88 -13.44 -6.88
N VAL A 555 -8.44 -13.88 -5.70
CA VAL A 555 -7.29 -14.79 -5.56
C VAL A 555 -7.51 -16.09 -6.35
N HIS A 556 -8.70 -16.69 -6.28
CA HIS A 556 -9.03 -17.88 -7.07
C HIS A 556 -9.05 -17.61 -8.58
N MET A 557 -9.54 -16.45 -9.01
CA MET A 557 -9.52 -16.07 -10.43
C MET A 557 -8.09 -15.92 -10.94
N GLU A 558 -7.21 -15.27 -10.17
CA GLU A 558 -5.78 -15.12 -10.50
C GLU A 558 -5.08 -16.49 -10.53
N ALA A 559 -5.38 -17.38 -9.58
CA ALA A 559 -4.84 -18.75 -9.56
C ALA A 559 -5.28 -19.58 -10.78
N ALA A 560 -6.52 -19.40 -11.24
CA ALA A 560 -7.07 -20.13 -12.38
C ALA A 560 -6.32 -19.81 -13.69
N VAL A 561 -5.74 -18.61 -13.82
CA VAL A 561 -4.87 -18.25 -14.96
C VAL A 561 -3.65 -19.18 -15.06
N TYR A 562 -3.18 -19.71 -13.93
CA TYR A 562 -2.08 -20.66 -13.87
C TYR A 562 -2.55 -22.12 -13.89
N GLY A 563 -3.85 -22.38 -14.07
CA GLY A 563 -4.42 -23.74 -14.04
C GLY A 563 -4.46 -24.35 -12.63
N ILE A 564 -4.38 -23.54 -11.58
CA ILE A 564 -4.50 -24.00 -10.19
C ILE A 564 -5.98 -23.98 -9.79
N PRO A 565 -6.61 -25.13 -9.49
CA PRO A 565 -8.02 -25.17 -9.12
C PRO A 565 -8.23 -24.59 -7.71
N PRO A 566 -9.43 -24.02 -7.41
CA PRO A 566 -9.73 -23.47 -6.09
C PRO A 566 -9.49 -24.43 -4.92
N SER A 567 -9.65 -25.74 -5.14
CA SER A 567 -9.40 -26.78 -4.13
C SER A 567 -7.94 -26.90 -3.67
N ARG A 568 -6.99 -26.24 -4.34
CA ARG A 568 -5.57 -26.19 -3.97
C ARG A 568 -5.22 -24.95 -3.12
N ILE A 569 -6.16 -24.02 -2.94
CA ILE A 569 -5.98 -22.81 -2.15
C ILE A 569 -7.05 -22.79 -1.04
N ARG A 570 -6.61 -22.86 0.21
CA ARG A 570 -7.49 -22.87 1.37
C ARG A 570 -7.33 -21.60 2.17
N PHE A 571 -8.43 -20.95 2.50
CA PHE A 571 -8.41 -19.80 3.42
C PHE A 571 -8.79 -20.25 4.83
N LEU A 572 -7.96 -19.90 5.81
CA LEU A 572 -8.17 -20.23 7.22
C LEU A 572 -8.68 -19.03 8.01
N PRO A 573 -9.69 -19.19 8.87
CA PRO A 573 -10.25 -18.10 9.65
C PRO A 573 -9.23 -17.55 10.65
N ARG A 574 -9.47 -16.34 11.13
CA ARG A 574 -8.75 -15.78 12.28
C ARG A 574 -9.18 -16.53 13.55
N VAL A 575 -8.20 -16.86 14.40
CA VAL A 575 -8.39 -17.57 15.66
C VAL A 575 -7.64 -16.85 16.77
N THR A 576 -7.81 -17.27 18.03
CA THR A 576 -7.04 -16.73 19.15
C THR A 576 -5.53 -16.92 18.91
N LYS A 577 -4.69 -16.08 19.54
CA LYS A 577 -3.22 -16.17 19.37
C LYS A 577 -2.69 -17.57 19.67
N ALA A 578 -3.15 -18.20 20.75
CA ALA A 578 -2.74 -19.57 21.12
C ALA A 578 -3.11 -20.61 20.04
N ALA A 579 -4.34 -20.56 19.51
CA ALA A 579 -4.75 -21.43 18.41
C ALA A 579 -3.99 -21.13 17.10
N HIS A 580 -3.65 -19.85 16.87
CA HIS A 580 -2.85 -19.44 15.71
C HIS A 580 -1.43 -19.98 15.76
N LEU A 581 -0.80 -19.99 16.94
CA LEU A 581 0.52 -20.57 17.14
C LEU A 581 0.49 -22.11 17.03
N ALA A 582 -0.54 -22.75 17.59
CA ALA A 582 -0.68 -24.21 17.56
C ALA A 582 -0.86 -24.76 16.14
N ARG A 583 -1.58 -24.05 15.26
CA ARG A 583 -1.86 -24.51 13.88
C ARG A 583 -0.69 -24.32 12.91
N GLN A 584 0.38 -23.62 13.30
CA GLN A 584 1.55 -23.47 12.42
C GLN A 584 2.16 -24.84 12.09
N ALA A 585 2.17 -25.75 13.07
CA ALA A 585 2.65 -27.12 12.93
C ALA A 585 1.85 -27.97 11.93
N ASP A 586 0.65 -27.54 11.54
CA ASP A 586 -0.21 -28.20 10.57
C ASP A 586 0.20 -27.88 9.11
N ALA A 587 1.11 -26.92 8.92
CA ALA A 587 1.73 -26.59 7.64
C ALA A 587 3.19 -27.08 7.58
N ASP A 588 3.76 -27.13 6.37
CA ASP A 588 5.10 -27.68 6.12
C ASP A 588 6.13 -26.62 5.77
N LEU A 589 5.75 -25.60 5.00
CA LEU A 589 6.64 -24.50 4.63
C LEU A 589 5.87 -23.19 4.55
N PHE A 590 6.34 -22.17 5.26
CA PHE A 590 5.84 -20.82 5.10
C PHE A 590 6.52 -20.16 3.91
N LEU A 591 5.73 -19.72 2.93
CA LEU A 591 6.22 -18.97 1.78
C LEU A 591 6.08 -17.48 2.06
N ASP A 592 7.19 -16.77 2.23
CA ASP A 592 7.16 -15.33 2.49
C ASP A 592 6.86 -14.48 1.25
N THR A 593 6.42 -13.24 1.46
CA THR A 593 6.17 -12.21 0.43
C THR A 593 7.44 -11.41 0.12
N PHE A 594 7.61 -10.87 -1.09
CA PHE A 594 8.91 -10.34 -1.53
C PHE A 594 9.13 -8.86 -1.21
N VAL A 595 8.10 -8.02 -1.38
CA VAL A 595 8.25 -6.55 -1.19
C VAL A 595 8.11 -6.18 0.29
N TYR A 596 7.10 -6.74 0.94
CA TYR A 596 6.85 -6.58 2.37
C TYR A 596 6.76 -7.98 2.97
N GLY A 597 7.84 -8.44 3.59
CA GLY A 597 7.92 -9.77 4.19
C GLY A 597 7.10 -9.93 5.48
N ALA A 598 7.06 -11.16 5.98
CA ALA A 598 6.48 -11.52 7.24
C ALA A 598 7.35 -10.97 8.39
N HIS A 599 6.70 -10.27 9.32
CA HIS A 599 7.34 -9.71 10.51
C HIS A 599 6.90 -10.53 11.71
N SER A 600 5.93 -10.05 12.50
CA SER A 600 5.33 -10.83 13.59
C SER A 600 4.81 -12.21 13.15
N THR A 601 4.32 -12.32 11.92
CA THR A 601 3.86 -13.58 11.34
C THR A 601 4.99 -14.59 11.13
N ALA A 602 6.22 -14.12 10.81
CA ALA A 602 7.37 -15.01 10.67
C ALA A 602 7.81 -15.55 12.03
N THR A 603 7.86 -14.71 13.07
CA THR A 603 8.14 -15.19 14.43
C THR A 603 7.06 -16.15 14.93
N ASP A 604 5.79 -15.93 14.57
CA ASP A 604 4.70 -16.86 14.91
C ASP A 604 4.89 -18.23 14.23
N ALA A 605 5.25 -18.22 12.94
CA ALA A 605 5.54 -19.44 12.19
C ALA A 605 6.72 -20.20 12.80
N MET A 606 7.86 -19.52 13.03
CA MET A 606 9.04 -20.12 13.63
C MET A 606 8.77 -20.69 15.03
N TRP A 607 8.05 -19.94 15.88
CA TRP A 607 7.68 -20.41 17.22
C TRP A 607 6.75 -21.63 17.20
N GLY A 608 5.91 -21.73 16.18
CA GLY A 608 5.03 -22.87 15.95
C GLY A 608 5.66 -24.00 15.12
N HIS A 609 6.99 -24.02 14.97
CA HIS A 609 7.76 -25.03 14.24
C HIS A 609 7.50 -25.09 12.72
N LEU A 610 7.03 -23.99 12.13
CA LEU A 610 6.85 -23.85 10.68
C LEU A 610 8.05 -23.11 10.07
N PRO A 611 8.88 -23.79 9.25
CA PRO A 611 10.03 -23.16 8.60
C PRO A 611 9.60 -22.04 7.65
N VAL A 612 10.37 -20.95 7.59
CA VAL A 612 10.05 -19.75 6.81
C VAL A 612 11.03 -19.56 5.66
N LEU A 613 10.56 -19.76 4.43
CA LEU A 613 11.31 -19.46 3.22
C LEU A 613 11.11 -17.99 2.84
N THR A 614 12.19 -17.22 2.80
CA THR A 614 12.14 -15.76 2.57
C THR A 614 13.14 -15.32 1.51
N LEU A 615 12.75 -14.31 0.72
CA LEU A 615 13.59 -13.72 -0.32
C LEU A 615 14.25 -12.45 0.21
N ALA A 616 15.58 -12.42 0.16
CA ALA A 616 16.37 -11.29 0.59
C ALA A 616 16.22 -10.10 -0.38
N GLY A 617 15.40 -9.12 0.01
CA GLY A 617 15.26 -7.86 -0.72
C GLY A 617 16.27 -6.79 -0.30
N ASP A 618 16.05 -5.57 -0.80
CA ASP A 618 16.91 -4.39 -0.61
C ASP A 618 16.40 -3.43 0.48
N SER A 619 15.12 -3.49 0.82
CA SER A 619 14.50 -2.62 1.82
C SER A 619 14.37 -3.30 3.19
N PHE A 620 14.30 -2.51 4.26
CA PHE A 620 14.05 -3.00 5.61
C PHE A 620 12.90 -4.01 5.67
N THR A 621 11.76 -3.70 5.04
CA THR A 621 10.56 -4.54 5.00
C THR A 621 10.72 -5.91 4.36
N SER A 622 11.65 -6.06 3.41
CA SER A 622 11.93 -7.30 2.69
C SER A 622 13.11 -8.07 3.28
N ARG A 623 13.69 -7.58 4.39
CA ARG A 623 14.85 -8.17 5.07
C ARG A 623 14.59 -8.65 6.49
N VAL A 624 13.41 -8.39 7.04
CA VAL A 624 13.02 -8.90 8.38
C VAL A 624 13.10 -10.42 8.45
N GLY A 625 12.66 -11.13 7.40
CA GLY A 625 12.79 -12.59 7.32
C GLY A 625 14.23 -13.07 7.44
N ILE A 626 15.20 -12.33 6.88
CA ILE A 626 16.63 -12.65 6.96
C ILE A 626 17.13 -12.54 8.40
N SER A 627 16.80 -11.42 9.07
CA SER A 627 17.16 -11.19 10.47
C SER A 627 16.65 -12.32 11.35
N LEU A 628 15.37 -12.69 11.20
CA LEU A 628 14.74 -13.74 11.98
C LEU A 628 15.34 -15.13 11.66
N ALA A 629 15.47 -15.48 10.39
CA ALA A 629 15.98 -16.79 9.97
C ALA A 629 17.44 -16.99 10.39
N THR A 630 18.27 -15.93 10.31
CA THR A 630 19.67 -16.00 10.73
C THR A 630 19.78 -16.23 12.25
N ASN A 631 19.00 -15.50 13.04
CA ASN A 631 18.99 -15.66 14.50
C ASN A 631 18.30 -16.96 14.97
N ALA A 632 17.50 -17.61 14.12
CA ALA A 632 16.87 -18.90 14.37
C ALA A 632 17.68 -20.10 13.82
N ASN A 633 18.89 -19.89 13.30
CA ASN A 633 19.71 -20.92 12.64
C ASN A 633 19.02 -21.62 11.45
N SER A 634 18.28 -20.87 10.63
CA SER A 634 17.59 -21.34 9.42
C SER A 634 18.03 -20.58 8.17
N VAL A 635 19.33 -20.28 8.07
CA VAL A 635 19.92 -19.47 6.98
C VAL A 635 19.74 -20.09 5.59
N GLU A 636 19.57 -21.41 5.50
CA GLU A 636 19.30 -22.15 4.28
C GLU A 636 17.93 -21.87 3.66
N LEU A 637 17.06 -21.18 4.40
CA LEU A 637 15.75 -20.71 3.94
C LEU A 637 15.75 -19.22 3.57
N VAL A 638 16.93 -18.59 3.54
CA VAL A 638 17.13 -17.26 2.97
C VAL A 638 17.64 -17.42 1.55
N VAL A 639 16.90 -16.89 0.57
CA VAL A 639 17.24 -16.98 -0.86
C VAL A 639 17.39 -15.59 -1.48
N HIS A 640 18.10 -15.49 -2.60
CA HIS A 640 18.47 -14.21 -3.24
C HIS A 640 17.83 -14.00 -4.61
N SER A 641 16.98 -14.92 -5.07
CA SER A 641 16.22 -14.74 -6.30
C SER A 641 14.88 -15.46 -6.27
N ALA A 642 13.92 -14.99 -7.07
CA ALA A 642 12.63 -15.65 -7.22
C ALA A 642 12.76 -17.07 -7.79
N LYS A 643 13.80 -17.32 -8.61
CA LYS A 643 14.12 -18.66 -9.11
C LYS A 643 14.55 -19.57 -7.97
N GLU A 644 15.53 -19.13 -7.18
CA GLU A 644 16.01 -19.89 -6.02
C GLU A 644 14.89 -20.14 -5.00
N PHE A 645 14.01 -19.16 -4.78
CA PHE A 645 12.81 -19.32 -3.97
C PHE A 645 11.93 -20.48 -4.47
N ALA A 646 11.65 -20.51 -5.78
CA ALA A 646 10.88 -21.59 -6.39
C ALA A 646 11.60 -22.95 -6.31
N ASP A 647 12.93 -22.96 -6.49
CA ASP A 647 13.74 -24.19 -6.47
C ASP A 647 13.86 -24.76 -5.05
N VAL A 648 13.96 -23.92 -4.01
CA VAL A 648 13.97 -24.37 -2.60
C VAL A 648 12.59 -24.90 -2.18
N ALA A 649 11.51 -24.27 -2.68
CA ALA A 649 10.14 -24.74 -2.46
C ALA A 649 9.75 -25.96 -3.32
N ASP A 650 10.68 -26.50 -4.12
CA ASP A 650 10.50 -27.64 -5.02
C ASP A 650 11.67 -28.63 -4.87
N LYS A 651 11.97 -29.02 -3.62
CA LYS A 651 13.03 -29.99 -3.30
C LYS A 651 12.48 -31.42 -3.17
N ASP A 652 13.32 -32.41 -3.45
CA ASP A 652 12.93 -33.83 -3.50
C ASP A 652 12.18 -34.34 -2.26
N TRP A 653 12.55 -33.87 -1.06
CA TRP A 653 11.93 -34.27 0.21
C TRP A 653 10.44 -33.91 0.32
N ILE A 654 9.97 -32.95 -0.48
CA ILE A 654 8.56 -32.53 -0.56
C ILE A 654 7.69 -33.66 -1.14
N TYR A 655 8.26 -34.50 -2.01
CA TYR A 655 7.55 -35.54 -2.73
C TYR A 655 7.48 -36.89 -2.00
N ASP A 656 8.17 -37.03 -0.86
CA ASP A 656 8.23 -38.27 -0.09
C ASP A 656 7.06 -38.40 0.91
N ARG A 657 6.07 -37.50 0.82
CA ARG A 657 4.90 -37.51 1.69
C ARG A 657 3.95 -38.67 1.35
N ALA A 658 3.70 -39.50 2.36
CA ALA A 658 2.77 -40.62 2.32
C ALA A 658 1.36 -40.14 1.92
N MET A 659 0.68 -40.92 1.07
CA MET A 659 -0.74 -40.71 0.78
C MET A 659 -1.56 -40.89 2.05
N SER A 660 -2.60 -40.09 2.27
CA SER A 660 -3.33 -40.08 3.56
C SER A 660 -4.77 -40.55 3.49
N SER A 661 -5.34 -40.77 2.30
CA SER A 661 -6.71 -41.26 2.15
C SER A 661 -6.89 -42.12 0.92
N ALA A 662 -7.93 -42.96 0.93
CA ALA A 662 -8.25 -43.80 -0.22
C ALA A 662 -8.62 -42.96 -1.47
N ALA A 663 -9.38 -41.88 -1.27
CA ALA A 663 -9.78 -40.98 -2.36
C ALA A 663 -8.58 -40.33 -3.05
N GLU A 664 -7.56 -39.95 -2.29
CA GLU A 664 -6.31 -39.41 -2.84
C GLU A 664 -5.60 -40.47 -3.69
N VAL A 665 -5.43 -41.68 -3.15
CA VAL A 665 -4.79 -42.80 -3.85
C VAL A 665 -5.50 -43.08 -5.18
N PHE A 666 -6.83 -43.21 -5.19
CA PHE A 666 -7.56 -43.55 -6.41
C PHE A 666 -7.56 -42.42 -7.45
N THR A 667 -7.48 -41.16 -7.01
CA THR A 667 -7.29 -40.02 -7.93
C THR A 667 -5.95 -40.11 -8.64
N ILE A 668 -4.88 -40.44 -7.91
CA ILE A 668 -3.54 -40.61 -8.49
C ILE A 668 -3.50 -41.85 -9.40
N MET A 669 -4.12 -42.95 -8.97
CA MET A 669 -4.26 -44.15 -9.80
C MET A 669 -5.01 -43.86 -11.10
N ALA A 670 -6.06 -43.03 -11.09
CA ALA A 670 -6.78 -42.64 -12.29
C ALA A 670 -5.85 -41.96 -13.31
N ALA A 671 -5.06 -41.00 -12.85
CA ALA A 671 -4.12 -40.28 -13.69
C ALA A 671 -2.98 -41.19 -14.18
N ALA A 672 -2.48 -42.07 -13.32
CA ALA A 672 -1.44 -43.04 -13.67
C ALA A 672 -1.94 -44.10 -14.67
N VAL A 673 -3.18 -44.56 -14.53
CA VAL A 673 -3.82 -45.47 -15.50
C VAL A 673 -3.96 -44.79 -16.85
N ALA A 674 -4.42 -43.53 -16.88
CA ALA A 674 -4.51 -42.76 -18.11
C ALA A 674 -3.14 -42.52 -18.77
N ASP A 675 -2.09 -42.22 -18.00
CA ASP A 675 -0.72 -42.00 -18.50
C ASP A 675 -0.08 -43.30 -19.02
N ALA A 676 -0.28 -44.42 -18.33
CA ALA A 676 0.27 -45.72 -18.73
C ALA A 676 -0.49 -46.34 -19.90
N GLY A 677 -1.77 -46.00 -20.07
CA GLY A 677 -2.62 -46.32 -21.21
C GLY A 677 -2.61 -47.80 -21.60
N GLU A 678 -2.44 -48.06 -22.90
CA GLU A 678 -2.53 -49.40 -23.49
C GLU A 678 -1.53 -50.41 -22.89
N ALA A 679 -0.36 -49.96 -22.45
CA ALA A 679 0.67 -50.83 -21.88
C ALA A 679 0.21 -51.45 -20.55
N LEU A 680 -0.53 -50.69 -19.72
CA LEU A 680 -1.06 -51.19 -18.46
C LEU A 680 -2.27 -52.11 -18.68
N VAL A 681 -3.14 -51.76 -19.65
CA VAL A 681 -4.29 -52.58 -20.05
C VAL A 681 -3.85 -53.97 -20.52
N LYS A 682 -2.83 -54.06 -21.37
CA LYS A 682 -2.27 -55.35 -21.84
C LYS A 682 -1.71 -56.21 -20.70
N LYS A 683 -1.08 -55.60 -19.70
CA LYS A 683 -0.49 -56.32 -18.54
C LYS A 683 -1.57 -56.87 -17.61
N VAL A 684 -2.58 -56.07 -17.29
CA VAL A 684 -3.61 -56.43 -16.30
C VAL A 684 -4.73 -57.24 -16.94
N ASN A 685 -5.37 -56.69 -17.98
CA ASN A 685 -6.52 -57.24 -18.71
C ASN A 685 -7.65 -57.73 -17.80
N GLY A 686 -8.30 -56.81 -17.09
CA GLY A 686 -9.41 -57.13 -16.19
C GLY A 686 -9.93 -55.92 -15.42
N SER A 687 -10.96 -56.12 -14.60
CA SER A 687 -11.49 -55.09 -13.71
C SER A 687 -11.34 -55.45 -12.22
N ILE A 688 -10.85 -54.49 -11.43
CA ILE A 688 -10.59 -54.65 -9.99
C ILE A 688 -11.43 -53.61 -9.23
N LYS A 689 -12.36 -54.08 -8.40
CA LYS A 689 -13.16 -53.24 -7.50
C LYS A 689 -12.53 -53.23 -6.11
N PHE A 690 -12.39 -52.04 -5.54
CA PHE A 690 -12.04 -51.84 -4.14
C PHE A 690 -13.27 -51.39 -3.36
N ASP A 691 -13.57 -52.09 -2.27
CA ASP A 691 -14.54 -51.72 -1.24
C ASP A 691 -13.74 -51.33 0.00
N VAL A 692 -13.39 -50.04 0.09
CA VAL A 692 -12.59 -49.52 1.20
C VAL A 692 -13.53 -49.07 2.31
N LYS A 693 -13.58 -49.85 3.39
CA LYS A 693 -14.47 -49.60 4.52
C LYS A 693 -14.10 -48.28 5.20
N GLY A 694 -15.10 -47.41 5.31
CA GLY A 694 -14.97 -46.06 5.86
C GLY A 694 -14.78 -44.95 4.81
N ALA A 695 -14.47 -45.30 3.55
CA ALA A 695 -14.12 -44.30 2.52
C ALA A 695 -15.01 -44.35 1.27
N GLY A 696 -15.24 -45.53 0.69
CA GLY A 696 -16.02 -45.65 -0.55
C GLY A 696 -15.67 -46.88 -1.39
N MET A 697 -16.24 -46.94 -2.60
CA MET A 697 -15.95 -47.98 -3.57
C MET A 697 -15.38 -47.39 -4.87
N TRP A 698 -14.36 -48.04 -5.41
CA TRP A 698 -13.72 -47.64 -6.68
C TRP A 698 -13.54 -48.82 -7.60
N LEU A 699 -13.69 -48.59 -8.90
CA LEU A 699 -13.46 -49.57 -9.95
C LEU A 699 -12.26 -49.14 -10.79
N ILE A 700 -11.28 -50.02 -10.89
CA ILE A 700 -10.17 -49.93 -11.84
C ILE A 700 -10.54 -50.84 -13.01
N ASN A 701 -10.93 -50.25 -14.14
CA ASN A 701 -11.30 -50.99 -15.35
C ASN A 701 -10.16 -50.92 -16.37
N LEU A 702 -9.49 -52.05 -16.59
CA LEU A 702 -8.37 -52.22 -17.51
C LEU A 702 -8.68 -53.27 -18.58
N LYS A 703 -9.93 -53.33 -19.04
CA LYS A 703 -10.37 -54.22 -20.13
C LYS A 703 -10.20 -53.61 -21.53
N ALA A 704 -10.18 -52.27 -21.63
CA ALA A 704 -10.01 -51.53 -22.87
C ALA A 704 -9.17 -50.28 -22.63
N ALA A 705 -8.34 -49.91 -23.61
CA ALA A 705 -7.51 -48.70 -23.55
C ALA A 705 -8.38 -47.41 -23.62
N PRO A 706 -7.99 -46.32 -22.93
CA PRO A 706 -6.77 -46.15 -22.11
C PRO A 706 -6.86 -46.73 -20.68
N GLY A 707 -7.96 -47.42 -20.33
CA GLY A 707 -8.26 -47.81 -18.95
C GLY A 707 -8.90 -46.66 -18.16
N ALA A 708 -9.59 -46.98 -17.07
CA ALA A 708 -10.26 -45.98 -16.24
C ALA A 708 -10.26 -46.37 -14.76
N VAL A 709 -10.23 -45.36 -13.89
CA VAL A 709 -10.52 -45.50 -12.46
C VAL A 709 -11.70 -44.60 -12.12
N THR A 710 -12.77 -45.17 -11.62
CA THR A 710 -14.02 -44.45 -11.34
C THR A 710 -14.56 -44.79 -9.96
N ALA A 711 -15.40 -43.92 -9.40
CA ALA A 711 -16.25 -44.31 -8.27
C ALA A 711 -17.16 -45.47 -8.70
N SER A 712 -17.43 -46.39 -7.77
CA SER A 712 -18.21 -47.61 -8.01
C SER A 712 -19.32 -47.74 -6.97
N ASN A 713 -20.19 -48.73 -7.16
CA ASN A 713 -21.26 -49.06 -6.23
C ASN A 713 -21.31 -50.57 -5.94
N ALA A 714 -22.15 -50.96 -4.98
CA ALA A 714 -22.25 -52.35 -4.55
C ALA A 714 -22.70 -53.31 -5.68
N GLY A 715 -23.58 -52.84 -6.59
CA GLY A 715 -24.17 -53.63 -7.67
C GLY A 715 -23.26 -53.81 -8.89
N GLU A 716 -22.21 -53.01 -9.04
CA GLU A 716 -21.30 -53.08 -10.18
C GLU A 716 -20.38 -54.31 -10.10
N LYS A 717 -20.41 -55.14 -11.15
CA LYS A 717 -19.63 -56.39 -11.20
C LYS A 717 -18.19 -56.11 -11.65
N ALA A 718 -17.23 -56.76 -10.98
CA ALA A 718 -15.82 -56.72 -11.33
C ALA A 718 -15.23 -58.13 -11.31
N ASP A 719 -14.17 -58.36 -12.09
CA ASP A 719 -13.49 -59.66 -12.15
C ASP A 719 -12.80 -60.00 -10.82
N LEU A 720 -12.40 -58.97 -10.06
CA LEU A 720 -11.85 -59.06 -8.72
C LEU A 720 -12.48 -58.00 -7.82
N THR A 721 -12.84 -58.35 -6.59
CA THR A 721 -13.24 -57.41 -5.54
C THR A 721 -12.32 -57.57 -4.33
N ILE A 722 -11.74 -56.46 -3.87
CA ILE A 722 -10.88 -56.38 -2.69
C ILE A 722 -11.61 -55.54 -1.63
N THR A 723 -11.80 -56.08 -0.44
CA THR A 723 -12.36 -55.37 0.71
C THR A 723 -11.29 -55.18 1.77
N ILE A 724 -11.13 -53.94 2.24
CA ILE A 724 -10.04 -53.51 3.14
C ILE A 724 -10.49 -52.29 3.96
N SER A 725 -9.95 -52.05 5.15
CA SER A 725 -10.18 -50.81 5.89
C SER A 725 -9.40 -49.64 5.25
N GLU A 726 -9.86 -48.39 5.40
CA GLU A 726 -9.08 -47.24 4.88
C GLU A 726 -7.66 -47.14 5.45
N PRO A 727 -7.42 -47.28 6.78
CA PRO A 727 -6.07 -47.25 7.32
C PRO A 727 -5.17 -48.35 6.74
N ASP A 728 -5.67 -49.59 6.65
CA ASP A 728 -4.89 -50.70 6.07
C ASP A 728 -4.65 -50.49 4.57
N PHE A 729 -5.59 -49.89 3.84
CA PHE A 729 -5.41 -49.56 2.42
C PHE A 729 -4.33 -48.50 2.22
N VAL A 730 -4.35 -47.45 3.03
CA VAL A 730 -3.33 -46.40 2.99
C VAL A 730 -1.95 -46.97 3.34
N ASP A 731 -1.86 -47.81 4.38
CA ASP A 731 -0.60 -48.46 4.74
C ASP A 731 -0.12 -49.45 3.68
N LEU A 732 -1.03 -50.19 3.03
CA LEU A 732 -0.71 -51.10 1.93
C LEU A 732 -0.06 -50.35 0.77
N ILE A 733 -0.62 -49.19 0.40
CA ILE A 733 -0.16 -48.40 -0.74
C ILE A 733 1.13 -47.63 -0.43
N ASN A 734 1.30 -47.19 0.83
CA ASN A 734 2.54 -46.58 1.31
C ASN A 734 3.61 -47.60 1.73
N GLU A 735 3.41 -48.89 1.43
CA GLU A 735 4.34 -50.01 1.75
C GLU A 735 4.63 -50.22 3.25
N LYS A 736 3.79 -49.66 4.12
CA LYS A 736 3.82 -49.89 5.57
C LYS A 736 3.13 -51.21 5.96
N LEU A 737 2.29 -51.76 5.09
CA LEU A 737 1.60 -53.02 5.29
C LEU A 737 1.90 -53.99 4.14
N ASN A 738 2.45 -55.17 4.47
CA ASN A 738 2.70 -56.21 3.48
C ASN A 738 1.36 -56.87 3.02
N PRO A 739 1.10 -56.98 1.69
CA PRO A 739 -0.17 -57.50 1.17
C PRO A 739 -0.50 -58.95 1.57
N GLN A 740 0.51 -59.83 1.58
CA GLN A 740 0.34 -61.24 1.93
C GLN A 740 0.07 -61.40 3.42
N ALA A 741 0.82 -60.67 4.26
CA ALA A 741 0.60 -60.64 5.70
C ALA A 741 -0.79 -60.08 6.05
N ALA A 742 -1.25 -59.05 5.34
CA ALA A 742 -2.58 -58.46 5.54
C ALA A 742 -3.72 -59.40 5.12
N PHE A 743 -3.54 -60.16 4.04
CA PHE A 743 -4.48 -61.21 3.64
C PHE A 743 -4.53 -62.36 4.67
N MET A 744 -3.36 -62.87 5.09
CA MET A 744 -3.27 -63.95 6.10
C MET A 744 -3.85 -63.56 7.45
N LYS A 745 -3.73 -62.27 7.84
CA LYS A 745 -4.32 -61.72 9.07
C LYS A 745 -5.79 -61.31 8.91
N GLY A 746 -6.42 -61.57 7.76
CA GLY A 746 -7.83 -61.26 7.51
C GLY A 746 -8.15 -59.77 7.35
N LYS A 747 -7.14 -58.90 7.24
CA LYS A 747 -7.30 -57.46 6.99
C LYS A 747 -7.72 -57.15 5.56
N ILE A 748 -7.39 -58.04 4.62
CA ILE A 748 -7.80 -57.97 3.21
C ILE A 748 -8.67 -59.18 2.90
N LYS A 749 -9.87 -58.94 2.37
CA LYS A 749 -10.73 -59.98 1.81
C LYS A 749 -10.74 -59.85 0.29
N VAL A 750 -10.50 -60.95 -0.40
CA VAL A 750 -10.45 -60.99 -1.88
C VAL A 750 -11.51 -61.95 -2.39
N LYS A 751 -12.32 -61.50 -3.36
CA LYS A 751 -13.37 -62.31 -4.01
C LYS A 751 -13.26 -62.17 -5.53
N GLY A 752 -13.21 -63.27 -6.26
CA GLY A 752 -13.10 -63.29 -7.73
C GLY A 752 -11.76 -63.85 -8.21
N ASN A 753 -11.29 -63.37 -9.36
CA ASN A 753 -10.10 -63.87 -10.05
C ASN A 753 -8.81 -63.53 -9.29
N MET A 754 -8.27 -64.50 -8.56
CA MET A 754 -7.04 -64.34 -7.76
C MET A 754 -5.80 -63.99 -8.60
N GLY A 755 -5.76 -64.38 -9.87
CA GLY A 755 -4.68 -64.02 -10.80
C GLY A 755 -4.60 -62.50 -11.04
N LEU A 756 -5.74 -61.78 -10.98
CA LEU A 756 -5.75 -60.32 -11.05
C LEU A 756 -5.21 -59.66 -9.77
N ALA A 757 -5.31 -60.33 -8.61
CA ALA A 757 -4.79 -59.78 -7.35
C ALA A 757 -3.26 -59.68 -7.38
N MET A 758 -2.58 -60.65 -7.99
CA MET A 758 -1.13 -60.64 -8.21
C MET A 758 -0.69 -59.53 -9.19
N LYS A 759 -1.56 -59.19 -10.15
CA LYS A 759 -1.32 -58.12 -11.14
C LYS A 759 -1.60 -56.71 -10.61
N LEU A 760 -2.15 -56.55 -9.40
CA LEU A 760 -2.34 -55.25 -8.76
C LEU A 760 -1.00 -54.51 -8.55
N SER A 761 0.09 -55.26 -8.41
CA SER A 761 1.47 -54.73 -8.42
C SER A 761 1.77 -53.91 -9.68
N ALA A 762 1.20 -54.25 -10.84
CA ALA A 762 1.39 -53.48 -12.07
C ALA A 762 0.71 -52.10 -12.00
N VAL A 763 -0.48 -52.02 -11.37
CA VAL A 763 -1.22 -50.76 -11.18
C VAL A 763 -0.51 -49.87 -10.17
N THR A 764 -0.05 -50.44 -9.05
CA THR A 764 0.72 -49.70 -8.03
C THR A 764 2.08 -49.26 -8.55
N ASN A 765 2.78 -50.08 -9.35
CA ASN A 765 4.03 -49.69 -10.00
C ASN A 765 3.82 -48.59 -11.07
N ALA A 766 2.76 -48.66 -11.87
CA ALA A 766 2.40 -47.58 -12.79
C ALA A 766 2.11 -46.27 -12.03
N THR A 767 1.43 -46.37 -10.88
CA THR A 767 1.20 -45.23 -9.98
C THR A 767 2.50 -44.62 -9.47
N LYS A 768 3.45 -45.44 -9.02
CA LYS A 768 4.79 -44.97 -8.61
C LYS A 768 5.58 -44.36 -9.76
N ALA A 769 5.55 -44.99 -10.94
CA ALA A 769 6.23 -44.49 -12.13
C ALA A 769 5.65 -43.13 -12.57
N TYR A 770 4.33 -42.97 -12.51
CA TYR A 770 3.65 -41.70 -12.75
C TYR A 770 4.10 -40.63 -11.74
N LEU A 771 4.13 -40.95 -10.44
CA LEU A 771 4.62 -40.03 -9.41
C LEU A 771 6.10 -39.67 -9.62
N ALA A 772 6.97 -40.64 -9.94
CA ALA A 772 8.37 -40.39 -10.23
C ALA A 772 8.58 -39.56 -11.52
N LYS A 773 7.71 -39.73 -12.52
CA LYS A 773 7.65 -38.90 -13.73
C LYS A 773 7.23 -37.46 -13.38
N GLN A 774 6.28 -37.30 -12.45
CA GLN A 774 5.90 -35.99 -11.94
C GLN A 774 7.06 -35.31 -11.17
N LYS A 775 7.84 -36.06 -10.38
CA LYS A 775 9.07 -35.55 -9.72
C LYS A 775 10.12 -35.04 -10.74
N LYS A 776 10.19 -35.63 -11.93
CA LYS A 776 11.21 -35.32 -12.95
C LYS A 776 10.73 -34.43 -14.08
N SER A 777 9.44 -34.08 -14.14
CA SER A 777 8.89 -33.31 -15.23
C SER A 777 9.36 -31.86 -15.09
N PRO A 778 10.20 -31.33 -15.99
CA PRO A 778 10.41 -29.89 -16.06
C PRO A 778 9.03 -29.30 -16.33
N ALA A 779 8.69 -28.21 -15.65
CA ALA A 779 7.47 -27.47 -15.94
C ALA A 779 7.37 -27.27 -17.46
N ALA A 780 6.43 -27.96 -18.12
CA ALA A 780 6.08 -27.62 -19.49
C ALA A 780 5.76 -26.13 -19.47
N ALA A 781 6.42 -25.35 -20.31
CA ALA A 781 6.25 -23.91 -20.39
C ALA A 781 4.76 -23.61 -20.58
N ALA A 782 4.09 -23.30 -19.48
CA ALA A 782 2.75 -22.76 -19.49
C ALA A 782 2.85 -21.31 -19.97
N PRO A 783 1.80 -20.77 -20.59
CA PRO A 783 1.82 -19.38 -21.04
C PRO A 783 2.23 -18.52 -19.86
N VAL A 784 3.21 -17.64 -20.09
CA VAL A 784 3.37 -16.46 -19.25
C VAL A 784 1.97 -15.88 -19.16
N ALA A 785 1.36 -15.94 -17.97
CA ALA A 785 0.09 -15.29 -17.74
C ALA A 785 0.31 -13.84 -18.12
N ALA A 786 -0.25 -13.50 -19.27
CA ALA A 786 -0.31 -12.15 -19.76
C ALA A 786 -1.09 -11.35 -18.70
N ALA A 787 -0.38 -10.57 -17.89
CA ALA A 787 -0.71 -9.17 -17.83
C ALA A 787 -0.83 -8.71 -19.30
N PRO A 788 -1.90 -8.01 -19.71
CA PRO A 788 -2.11 -7.67 -21.11
C PRO A 788 -0.80 -7.11 -21.64
N ALA A 789 -0.32 -7.67 -22.76
CA ALA A 789 0.97 -7.39 -23.36
C ALA A 789 1.15 -5.88 -23.50
N ALA A 790 1.73 -5.28 -22.46
CA ALA A 790 2.26 -3.96 -22.46
C ALA A 790 3.76 -4.20 -22.55
N THR A 791 4.31 -3.69 -23.62
CA THR A 791 5.74 -3.48 -23.86
C THR A 791 6.46 -2.73 -22.72
N SER A 792 5.80 -2.39 -21.60
CA SER A 792 6.23 -1.53 -20.50
C SER A 792 7.40 -2.02 -19.63
N GLY A 793 7.97 -3.20 -19.89
CA GLY A 793 9.17 -3.67 -19.17
C GLY A 793 10.48 -3.54 -19.95
N LEU A 794 10.41 -3.32 -21.26
CA LEU A 794 11.58 -3.26 -22.15
C LEU A 794 12.01 -1.80 -22.31
N LYS A 795 13.29 -1.51 -22.08
CA LYS A 795 13.87 -0.17 -22.36
C LYS A 795 13.65 0.20 -23.82
N SER A 796 13.69 -0.78 -24.74
CA SER A 796 13.44 -0.58 -26.16
C SER A 796 11.99 -0.25 -26.53
N ALA A 797 11.03 -0.44 -25.62
CA ALA A 797 9.62 -0.22 -25.92
C ALA A 797 9.32 1.24 -26.27
N ALA A 798 9.91 2.18 -25.54
CA ALA A 798 9.79 3.61 -25.83
C ALA A 798 10.36 3.95 -27.23
N LEU A 799 11.46 3.29 -27.62
CA LEU A 799 12.03 3.45 -28.96
C LEU A 799 11.07 2.93 -30.05
N PHE A 800 10.42 1.79 -29.85
CA PHE A 800 9.43 1.29 -30.82
C PHE A 800 8.16 2.15 -30.89
N VAL A 801 7.77 2.81 -29.79
CA VAL A 801 6.73 3.85 -29.85
C VAL A 801 7.18 5.01 -30.74
N GLY A 802 8.42 5.50 -30.57
CA GLY A 802 9.01 6.53 -31.44
C GLY A 802 9.13 6.11 -32.90
N ILE A 803 9.50 4.85 -33.18
CA ILE A 803 9.52 4.29 -34.54
C ILE A 803 8.11 4.29 -35.13
N GLY A 804 7.10 3.88 -34.34
CA GLY A 804 5.70 3.92 -34.77
C GLY A 804 5.22 5.33 -35.13
N GLU A 805 5.60 6.34 -34.35
CA GLU A 805 5.31 7.75 -34.66
C GLU A 805 6.07 8.23 -35.91
N ALA A 806 7.34 7.85 -36.07
CA ALA A 806 8.13 8.17 -37.25
C ALA A 806 7.51 7.55 -38.52
N VAL A 807 7.03 6.30 -38.47
CA VAL A 807 6.33 5.66 -39.58
C VAL A 807 5.01 6.39 -39.90
N LYS A 808 4.24 6.80 -38.90
CA LYS A 808 3.00 7.57 -39.12
C LYS A 808 3.25 8.94 -39.76
N THR A 809 4.31 9.63 -39.35
CA THR A 809 4.59 11.01 -39.76
C THR A 809 5.47 11.13 -41.01
N GLN A 810 6.35 10.15 -41.25
CA GLN A 810 7.38 10.16 -42.30
C GLN A 810 7.33 8.92 -43.20
N GLY A 811 6.26 8.13 -43.12
CA GLY A 811 6.08 6.83 -43.77
C GLY A 811 6.54 6.73 -45.23
N PRO A 812 5.99 7.53 -46.17
CA PRO A 812 6.39 7.49 -47.58
C PRO A 812 7.90 7.71 -47.80
N ALA A 813 8.52 8.59 -47.01
CA ALA A 813 9.95 8.88 -47.10
C ALA A 813 10.80 7.73 -46.55
N LEU A 814 10.35 7.08 -45.47
CA LEU A 814 11.00 5.90 -44.90
C LEU A 814 10.88 4.68 -45.84
N VAL A 815 9.71 4.47 -46.43
CA VAL A 815 9.47 3.40 -47.43
C VAL A 815 10.38 3.59 -48.64
N ALA A 816 10.49 4.81 -49.17
CA ALA A 816 11.36 5.09 -50.33
C ALA A 816 12.84 4.79 -50.07
N LYS A 817 13.31 4.95 -48.82
CA LYS A 817 14.72 4.74 -48.43
C LYS A 817 15.02 3.30 -48.03
N VAL A 818 14.14 2.66 -47.26
CA VAL A 818 14.37 1.32 -46.69
C VAL A 818 13.99 0.22 -47.67
N LYS A 819 12.77 0.23 -48.21
CA LYS A 819 12.23 -0.75 -49.19
C LYS A 819 12.31 -2.21 -48.73
N GLY A 820 11.74 -2.55 -47.58
CA GLY A 820 11.68 -3.93 -47.10
C GLY A 820 10.98 -4.10 -45.76
N THR A 821 10.79 -5.35 -45.33
CA THR A 821 10.19 -5.69 -44.03
C THR A 821 11.24 -6.17 -43.02
N ILE A 822 11.10 -5.77 -41.75
CA ILE A 822 12.05 -6.08 -40.68
C ILE A 822 11.32 -6.64 -39.45
N GLN A 823 11.73 -7.81 -38.99
CA GLN A 823 11.29 -8.43 -37.75
C GLN A 823 12.34 -8.21 -36.66
N PHE A 824 11.93 -7.57 -35.55
CA PHE A 824 12.74 -7.43 -34.34
C PHE A 824 12.26 -8.41 -33.28
N ASN A 825 13.18 -9.22 -32.76
CA ASN A 825 12.96 -10.12 -31.63
C ASN A 825 13.90 -9.69 -30.50
N ILE A 826 13.36 -8.93 -29.56
CA ILE A 826 14.08 -8.34 -28.43
C ILE A 826 13.88 -9.20 -27.18
N ALA A 827 14.96 -9.69 -26.58
CA ALA A 827 14.88 -10.48 -25.35
C ALA A 827 14.97 -9.58 -24.09
N PRO A 828 14.11 -9.77 -23.07
CA PRO A 828 13.10 -10.83 -22.94
C PRO A 828 11.72 -10.45 -23.55
N GLY A 829 11.32 -11.12 -24.62
CA GLY A 829 9.91 -11.25 -25.02
C GLY A 829 9.28 -10.14 -25.90
N GLY A 830 10.03 -9.15 -26.36
CA GLY A 830 9.53 -8.14 -27.30
C GLY A 830 9.62 -8.60 -28.75
N ALA A 831 8.55 -8.44 -29.53
CA ALA A 831 8.58 -8.70 -30.97
C ALA A 831 7.86 -7.58 -31.73
N TRP A 832 8.51 -7.05 -32.77
CA TRP A 832 7.92 -6.01 -33.63
C TRP A 832 8.19 -6.32 -35.09
N PHE A 833 7.17 -6.16 -35.91
CA PHE A 833 7.24 -6.27 -37.35
C PHE A 833 7.06 -4.88 -37.97
N LEU A 834 8.11 -4.41 -38.66
CA LEU A 834 8.14 -3.15 -39.37
C LEU A 834 8.03 -3.41 -40.88
N ASP A 835 6.93 -3.00 -41.49
CA ASP A 835 6.78 -3.00 -42.95
C ASP A 835 7.15 -1.62 -43.50
N LEU A 836 8.26 -1.57 -44.26
CA LEU A 836 8.65 -0.41 -45.05
C LEU A 836 8.84 -0.80 -46.53
N LYS A 837 8.09 -1.80 -46.99
CA LYS A 837 8.18 -2.32 -48.36
C LYS A 837 7.29 -1.54 -49.32
N ASN A 838 6.04 -1.28 -48.93
CA ASN A 838 5.02 -0.63 -49.75
C ASN A 838 4.13 0.33 -48.93
N GLY A 839 3.43 1.24 -49.61
CA GLY A 839 2.45 2.16 -49.00
C GLY A 839 3.10 3.21 -48.09
N ASN A 840 2.44 3.50 -46.95
CA ASN A 840 2.94 4.45 -45.93
C ASN A 840 3.78 3.76 -44.84
N GLY A 841 4.00 2.45 -44.95
CA GLY A 841 4.64 1.64 -43.92
C GLY A 841 3.77 1.41 -42.68
N SER A 842 4.12 0.37 -41.91
CA SER A 842 3.43 0.03 -40.66
C SER A 842 4.40 -0.57 -39.64
N LEU A 843 4.07 -0.40 -38.36
CA LEU A 843 4.73 -1.09 -37.26
C LEU A 843 3.68 -1.84 -36.45
N GLU A 844 3.87 -3.14 -36.29
CA GLU A 844 2.97 -4.02 -35.56
C GLU A 844 3.73 -4.79 -34.48
N THR A 845 3.10 -5.05 -33.33
CA THR A 845 3.65 -5.95 -32.31
C THR A 845 3.39 -7.41 -32.71
N GLY A 846 4.40 -8.27 -32.56
CA GLY A 846 4.33 -9.69 -32.89
C GLY A 846 5.45 -10.14 -33.82
N SER A 847 5.43 -11.43 -34.15
CA SER A 847 6.41 -12.04 -35.06
C SER A 847 5.76 -12.40 -36.39
N LYS A 848 6.30 -11.85 -37.48
CA LYS A 848 5.90 -12.22 -38.85
C LYS A 848 7.15 -12.55 -39.70
N PRO A 849 7.01 -13.35 -40.77
CA PRO A 849 8.06 -13.52 -41.76
C PRO A 849 8.45 -12.17 -42.36
N ALA A 850 9.74 -11.86 -42.38
CA ALA A 850 10.26 -10.58 -42.83
C ALA A 850 11.47 -10.77 -43.76
N ASP A 851 11.74 -9.78 -44.61
CA ASP A 851 12.93 -9.75 -45.47
C ASP A 851 14.22 -9.72 -44.60
N LEU A 852 14.15 -9.19 -43.38
CA LEU A 852 15.21 -9.17 -42.37
C LEU A 852 14.67 -9.58 -40.99
N THR A 853 15.36 -10.44 -40.25
CA THR A 853 15.06 -10.76 -38.85
C THR A 853 16.26 -10.47 -37.96
N ILE A 854 16.04 -9.72 -36.88
CA ILE A 854 17.02 -9.30 -35.89
C ILE A 854 16.67 -9.93 -34.55
N ASN A 855 17.62 -10.63 -33.92
CA ASN A 855 17.49 -11.14 -32.55
C ASN A 855 18.58 -10.54 -31.68
N VAL A 856 18.21 -9.89 -30.58
CA VAL A 856 19.11 -9.13 -29.71
C VAL A 856 18.50 -8.96 -28.31
N SER A 857 19.31 -8.74 -27.28
CA SER A 857 18.80 -8.39 -25.95
C SER A 857 18.28 -6.95 -25.93
N ASP A 858 17.34 -6.63 -25.03
CA ASP A 858 16.82 -5.27 -24.81
C ASP A 858 17.94 -4.27 -24.50
N GLU A 859 18.88 -4.69 -23.67
CA GLU A 859 20.04 -3.89 -23.27
C GLU A 859 21.00 -3.64 -24.43
N ASP A 860 21.40 -4.67 -25.17
CA ASP A 860 22.31 -4.51 -26.31
C ASP A 860 21.62 -3.73 -27.44
N PHE A 861 20.31 -3.89 -27.64
CA PHE A 861 19.56 -3.14 -28.64
C PHE A 861 19.50 -1.65 -28.33
N MET A 862 19.24 -1.28 -27.07
CA MET A 862 19.30 0.11 -26.63
C MET A 862 20.71 0.68 -26.71
N ALA A 863 21.73 -0.10 -26.37
CA ALA A 863 23.12 0.33 -26.53
C ALA A 863 23.47 0.58 -28.01
N ILE A 864 22.92 -0.21 -28.95
CA ILE A 864 23.07 0.03 -30.39
C ILE A 864 22.33 1.30 -30.82
N ALA A 865 21.08 1.49 -30.38
CA ALA A 865 20.27 2.64 -30.74
C ALA A 865 20.86 3.99 -30.24
N ASP A 866 21.44 3.97 -29.04
CA ASP A 866 22.15 5.09 -28.43
C ASP A 866 23.55 5.33 -29.01
N GLY A 867 24.03 4.44 -29.90
CA GLY A 867 25.38 4.50 -30.46
C GLY A 867 26.50 4.08 -29.49
N LYS A 868 26.15 3.57 -28.30
CA LYS A 868 27.09 3.08 -27.27
C LYS A 868 27.69 1.72 -27.62
N LEU A 869 27.02 0.94 -28.46
CA LEU A 869 27.49 -0.36 -28.97
C LEU A 869 27.43 -0.38 -30.50
N ASN A 870 28.56 -0.64 -31.15
CA ASN A 870 28.59 -0.76 -32.61
C ASN A 870 27.89 -2.06 -33.06
N ALA A 871 26.93 -1.96 -33.99
CA ALA A 871 26.12 -3.09 -34.45
C ALA A 871 26.95 -4.20 -35.14
N GLN A 872 27.99 -3.85 -35.89
CA GLN A 872 28.88 -4.83 -36.53
C GLN A 872 29.71 -5.59 -35.49
N GLN A 873 30.18 -4.90 -34.45
CA GLN A 873 30.87 -5.53 -33.32
C GLN A 873 29.93 -6.42 -32.49
N ALA A 874 28.69 -5.99 -32.27
CA ALA A 874 27.66 -6.79 -31.60
C ALA A 874 27.34 -8.07 -32.39
N PHE A 875 27.31 -7.99 -33.72
CA PHE A 875 27.12 -9.14 -34.61
C PHE A 875 28.31 -10.11 -34.53
N MET A 876 29.55 -9.62 -34.66
CA MET A 876 30.75 -10.45 -34.55
C MET A 876 30.89 -11.16 -33.19
N LYS A 877 30.43 -10.51 -32.10
CA LYS A 877 30.44 -11.07 -30.74
C LYS A 877 29.23 -11.96 -30.43
N GLY A 878 28.36 -12.22 -31.41
CA GLY A 878 27.17 -13.08 -31.25
C GLY A 878 26.03 -12.49 -30.41
N LYS A 879 26.14 -11.22 -30.00
CA LYS A 879 25.12 -10.47 -29.23
C LYS A 879 23.95 -9.99 -30.09
N LEU A 880 24.22 -9.73 -31.37
CA LEU A 880 23.23 -9.40 -32.40
C LEU A 880 23.21 -10.52 -33.43
N LYS A 881 22.07 -11.17 -33.64
CA LYS A 881 21.91 -12.20 -34.68
C LYS A 881 20.99 -11.69 -35.77
N VAL A 882 21.51 -11.60 -36.99
CA VAL A 882 20.77 -11.12 -38.17
C VAL A 882 20.58 -12.26 -39.16
N LYS A 883 19.35 -12.45 -39.65
CA LYS A 883 18.99 -13.44 -40.66
C LYS A 883 18.18 -12.78 -41.77
N GLY A 884 18.51 -13.00 -43.04
CA GLY A 884 17.82 -12.40 -44.18
C GLY A 884 18.66 -11.34 -44.90
N ASN A 885 18.01 -10.35 -45.50
CA ASN A 885 18.62 -9.36 -46.39
C ASN A 885 19.54 -8.39 -45.61
N MET A 886 20.85 -8.64 -45.67
CA MET A 886 21.86 -7.85 -44.95
C MET A 886 21.95 -6.39 -45.41
N GLY A 887 21.52 -6.08 -46.64
CA GLY A 887 21.43 -4.70 -47.13
C GLY A 887 20.37 -3.87 -46.38
N LEU A 888 19.32 -4.50 -45.86
CA LEU A 888 18.34 -3.85 -44.98
C LEU A 888 18.92 -3.58 -43.58
N ALA A 889 19.81 -4.45 -43.09
CA ALA A 889 20.43 -4.26 -41.77
C ALA A 889 21.28 -2.99 -41.72
N MET A 890 21.97 -2.66 -42.83
CA MET A 890 22.75 -1.42 -42.95
C MET A 890 21.89 -0.16 -42.97
N LYS A 891 20.60 -0.27 -43.29
CA LYS A 891 19.64 0.85 -43.33
C LYS A 891 18.91 1.05 -42.01
N LEU A 892 19.16 0.23 -40.99
CA LEU A 892 18.44 0.28 -39.72
C LEU A 892 18.58 1.63 -39.00
N ASN A 893 19.76 2.27 -39.11
CA ASN A 893 20.00 3.58 -38.51
C ASN A 893 19.05 4.65 -39.07
N ILE A 894 18.61 4.53 -40.33
CA ILE A 894 17.64 5.46 -40.94
C ILE A 894 16.32 5.43 -40.17
N VAL A 895 15.90 4.26 -39.69
CA VAL A 895 14.66 4.07 -38.93
C VAL A 895 14.85 4.54 -37.48
N ILE A 896 15.96 4.16 -36.84
CA ILE A 896 16.25 4.52 -35.45
C ILE A 896 16.43 6.04 -35.31
N ASP A 897 17.13 6.69 -36.24
CA ASP A 897 17.36 8.14 -36.17
C ASP A 897 16.09 8.94 -36.46
N ALA A 898 15.18 8.42 -37.30
CA ALA A 898 13.88 9.04 -37.52
C ALA A 898 12.96 9.00 -36.27
N ALA A 899 13.22 8.06 -35.36
CA ALA A 899 12.49 7.85 -34.11
C ALA A 899 13.05 8.65 -32.92
N LYS A 900 14.25 9.23 -33.04
CA LYS A 900 14.83 10.07 -32.00
C LYS A 900 14.09 11.42 -31.95
N PRO A 901 13.76 11.95 -30.76
CA PRO A 901 13.17 13.28 -30.65
C PRO A 901 14.14 14.30 -31.26
N LYS A 902 13.67 15.07 -32.25
CA LYS A 902 14.45 16.19 -32.79
C LYS A 902 14.67 17.17 -31.65
N ALA A 903 15.92 17.35 -31.23
CA ALA A 903 16.29 18.43 -30.33
C ALA A 903 15.82 19.73 -30.97
N LYS A 904 14.81 20.37 -30.38
CA LYS A 904 14.53 21.78 -30.67
C LYS A 904 15.70 22.55 -30.06
N LEU A 905 16.51 23.15 -30.94
CA LEU A 905 17.31 24.33 -30.62
C LEU A 905 16.39 25.43 -30.08
#